data_AF-A0A1M5Y6H5-F1
#
_entry.id   AF-A0A1M5Y6H5-F1
#
_cell.length_a   1.000
_cell.length_b   1.000
_cell.length_c   1.000
_cell.angle_alpha   90.00
_cell.angle_beta   90.00
_cell.angle_gamma   90.00
#
_symmetry.space_group_name_H-M   'P 1'
#
loop_
_entity.id
_entity.type
_entity.pdbx_description
1 polymer ?
#
loop_
_entity_poly.entity_id
_entity_poly.type
_entity_poly.pdbx_seq_one_letter_code
_entity_poly.pdbx_strand_id
1 'polypeptide(L)'
;MRLAWVCPISARTGVGTYAQSVLRALTRRKGLEVVVLHPPCPAEERLEMPCPTLPLSDALVASDLPALFDLMLYHLGNNDRHHGLILRALMAHPGPVVLHDHVYQHMLAGLHHDGRAPAPGFGALIHAVSGASGFDYLSASGVLRASRAVSYVPWESSWAAQVPLSDVLARLATGVITHSDFAAAAMGDGYPGSATTLFMPRPDVPVDPPDRSPGPGTRLRLAATGHIGPTKGLELLIDALASAPDLADRYSVTIAGHSGDAAYMQGLETRVAAQGLDKNVRLVPDPDAAGFRAVMQEADLFLNLRRPNTEGASLSLAEQLASGRPVIVQNSGCFAEMPATCGWHLPTGATAGDLAATLQEIARDPSVITKRGRAAARYMTKRSATVYADKLASFLYAGQARLARRADAIRTRTLSPDTQDGDWHSTYIQVRGLMSGILAGRGLLPPDLWAYPDGDIGQYVALNLLNTPVSDPATFARALQQGGPLPATRRLGLLRQLLARACATPGDTGHHISDLALPVTDPALWTALLCLPSDTALPMALQALGQRTNPDAQAQLTRLAARNGTGATLLTYLDGRGDPVMNHPDMAAIHRLLQDPDGPRLTLLPPLAPEADLVQIAAKPQAQALQLSGFHPPDPAGIWTADPKATLRTVIAADHPVTRLSGAASLLEAALAQAAQTVTVETTEETTGRSARWSDTRPQGGDPSFDWVLPLPRFTGPVRIDLTLPACYSPHALGVSPDPRPLGILLRSLRLESAPAQLEAAE
;
A
#
# COMPACT_ATOMS: atom_id res chain seq x y z
N MET A 1 34.05 18.68 20.10
CA MET A 1 33.17 18.00 19.12
C MET A 1 32.16 19.01 18.61
N ARG A 2 32.22 19.32 17.32
CA ARG A 2 31.25 20.14 16.59
C ARG A 2 30.12 19.23 16.12
N LEU A 3 28.91 19.43 16.65
CA LEU A 3 27.75 18.60 16.42
C LEU A 3 26.70 19.37 15.63
N ALA A 4 26.32 18.86 14.46
CA ALA A 4 25.08 19.30 13.81
C ALA A 4 23.90 18.56 14.44
N TRP A 5 22.96 19.31 15.00
CA TRP A 5 21.69 18.78 15.52
C TRP A 5 20.61 18.98 14.46
N VAL A 6 20.25 17.92 13.74
CA VAL A 6 19.38 17.99 12.56
C VAL A 6 17.94 17.64 12.95
N CYS A 7 17.10 18.65 13.22
CA CYS A 7 15.72 18.46 13.69
C CYS A 7 14.76 19.57 13.23
N PRO A 8 13.43 19.35 13.22
CA PRO A 8 12.48 20.45 13.11
C PRO A 8 12.55 21.34 14.36
N ILE A 9 12.28 22.63 14.18
CA ILE A 9 12.24 23.63 15.27
C ILE A 9 10.85 24.27 15.42
N SER A 10 9.81 23.65 14.86
CA SER A 10 8.43 24.14 14.98
C SER A 10 7.81 23.71 16.31
N ALA A 11 7.14 24.65 16.98
CA ALA A 11 6.32 24.43 18.16
C ALA A 11 5.12 23.50 17.90
N ARG A 12 4.79 23.25 16.64
CA ARG A 12 3.76 22.28 16.22
C ARG A 12 4.26 20.83 16.29
N THR A 13 5.55 20.60 16.56
CA THR A 13 6.15 19.26 16.60
C THR A 13 6.63 18.88 17.99
N GLY A 14 6.34 17.66 18.44
CA GLY A 14 6.89 17.14 19.68
C GLY A 14 8.42 17.07 19.68
N VAL A 15 9.02 16.81 18.50
CA VAL A 15 10.48 16.79 18.30
C VAL A 15 11.10 18.17 18.52
N GLY A 16 10.47 19.26 18.07
CA GLY A 16 10.95 20.62 18.29
C GLY A 16 10.98 20.98 19.78
N THR A 17 9.90 20.69 20.51
CA THR A 17 9.81 20.93 21.95
C THR A 17 10.82 20.08 22.73
N TYR A 18 10.96 18.81 22.37
CA TYR A 18 11.98 17.91 22.89
C TYR A 18 13.40 18.48 22.65
N ALA A 19 13.69 18.91 21.43
CA ALA A 19 14.99 19.44 21.06
C ALA A 19 15.33 20.69 21.87
N GLN A 20 14.39 21.63 22.01
CA GLN A 20 14.60 22.83 22.83
C GLN A 20 14.98 22.48 24.28
N SER A 21 14.27 21.54 24.90
CA SER A 21 14.52 21.11 26.28
C SER A 21 15.89 20.44 26.44
N VAL A 22 16.22 19.47 25.58
CA VAL A 22 17.50 18.75 25.65
C VAL A 22 18.67 19.67 25.32
N LEU A 23 18.55 20.52 24.30
CA LEU A 23 19.62 21.45 23.90
C LEU A 23 19.96 22.44 25.02
N ARG A 24 18.98 22.91 25.81
CA ARG A 24 19.26 23.78 26.98
C ARG A 24 20.19 23.13 27.99
N ALA A 25 20.12 21.82 28.14
CA ALA A 25 21.02 21.06 29.00
C ALA A 25 22.34 20.71 28.29
N LEU A 26 22.28 20.36 27.01
CA LEU A 26 23.42 19.90 26.24
C LEU A 26 24.45 21.01 25.96
N THR A 27 24.00 22.24 25.64
CA THR A 27 24.89 23.36 25.29
C THR A 27 25.68 23.91 26.48
N ARG A 28 25.29 23.56 27.71
CA ARG A 28 26.03 23.92 28.94
C ARG A 28 27.29 23.06 29.13
N ARG A 29 27.45 21.98 28.36
CA ARG A 29 28.58 21.06 28.49
C ARG A 29 29.82 21.62 27.80
N LYS A 30 30.96 21.53 28.49
CA LYS A 30 32.26 21.85 27.88
C LYS A 30 32.62 20.81 26.81
N GLY A 31 33.18 21.26 25.69
CA GLY A 31 33.67 20.39 24.62
C GLY A 31 32.65 19.94 23.58
N LEU A 32 31.39 20.38 23.68
CA LEU A 32 30.38 20.28 22.62
C LEU A 32 30.03 21.66 22.08
N GLU A 33 30.19 21.84 20.78
CA GLU A 33 29.67 22.99 20.04
C GLU A 33 28.51 22.52 19.18
N VAL A 34 27.32 23.08 19.38
CA VAL A 34 26.09 22.59 18.72
C VAL A 34 25.54 23.65 17.79
N VAL A 35 25.23 23.24 16.55
CA VAL A 35 24.47 24.05 15.59
C VAL A 35 23.25 23.25 15.16
N VAL A 36 22.07 23.87 15.21
CA VAL A 36 20.83 23.22 14.78
C VAL A 36 20.65 23.42 13.28
N LEU A 37 20.57 22.32 12.53
CA LEU A 37 20.18 22.34 11.13
C LEU A 37 18.69 21.97 11.03
N HIS A 38 17.85 22.83 10.46
CA HIS A 38 16.40 22.61 10.50
C HIS A 38 15.73 22.79 9.13
N PRO A 39 14.66 22.04 8.81
CA PRO A 39 13.85 22.33 7.63
C PRO A 39 13.23 23.74 7.69
N PRO A 40 12.80 24.30 6.55
CA PRO A 40 12.07 25.57 6.53
C PRO A 40 10.90 25.57 7.53
N CYS A 41 10.84 26.61 8.36
CA CYS A 41 9.86 26.74 9.44
C CYS A 41 9.33 28.18 9.47
N PRO A 42 8.00 28.38 9.42
CA PRO A 42 7.38 29.71 9.55
C PRO A 42 7.81 30.41 10.84
N ALA A 43 7.91 31.74 10.81
CA ALA A 43 8.44 32.50 11.94
C ALA A 43 7.55 32.38 13.18
N GLU A 44 6.24 32.37 12.98
CA GLU A 44 5.19 32.25 13.99
C GLU A 44 5.16 30.88 14.69
N GLU A 45 5.69 29.84 14.05
CA GLU A 45 5.78 28.51 14.63
C GLU A 45 7.16 28.23 15.25
N ARG A 46 8.15 29.09 15.02
CA ARG A 46 9.55 28.81 15.32
C ARG A 46 9.83 28.89 16.81
N LEU A 47 10.34 27.81 17.39
CA LEU A 47 10.86 27.79 18.74
C LEU A 47 12.24 28.46 18.81
N GLU A 48 12.46 29.22 19.87
CA GLU A 48 13.78 29.80 20.18
C GLU A 48 14.74 28.71 20.67
N MET A 49 15.82 28.46 19.92
CA MET A 49 16.84 27.47 20.27
C MET A 49 17.97 28.10 21.09
N PRO A 50 18.57 27.37 22.06
CA PRO A 50 19.63 27.89 22.92
C PRO A 50 21.02 27.91 22.25
N CYS A 51 21.08 27.78 20.92
CA CYS A 51 22.31 27.69 20.12
C CYS A 51 22.03 28.16 18.68
N PRO A 52 23.08 28.44 17.86
CA PRO A 52 22.90 28.87 16.48
C PRO A 52 22.06 27.89 15.66
N THR A 53 21.20 28.44 14.79
CA THR A 53 20.34 27.66 13.89
C THR A 53 20.64 28.02 12.43
N LEU A 54 20.64 27.04 11.54
CA LEU A 54 20.81 27.21 10.10
C LEU A 54 19.71 26.44 9.34
N PRO A 55 18.97 27.09 8.42
CA PRO A 55 17.96 26.39 7.63
C PRO A 55 18.62 25.45 6.62
N LEU A 56 18.14 24.21 6.59
CA LEU A 56 18.42 23.24 5.55
C LEU A 56 17.72 23.62 4.25
N SER A 57 18.42 23.38 3.15
CA SER A 57 17.92 23.45 1.79
C SER A 57 18.54 22.32 0.98
N ASP A 58 17.97 21.95 -0.18
CA ASP A 58 18.59 20.96 -1.07
C ASP A 58 20.01 21.38 -1.50
N ALA A 59 20.25 22.68 -1.69
CA ALA A 59 21.58 23.23 -2.00
C ALA A 59 22.58 23.01 -0.84
N LEU A 60 22.15 23.23 0.41
CA LEU A 60 22.98 22.98 1.57
C LEU A 60 23.22 21.47 1.76
N VAL A 61 22.22 20.63 1.53
CA VAL A 61 22.37 19.16 1.54
C VAL A 61 23.38 18.68 0.50
N ALA A 62 23.41 19.31 -0.68
CA ALA A 62 24.39 18.99 -1.74
C ALA A 62 25.82 19.50 -1.45
N SER A 63 26.00 20.34 -0.43
CA SER A 63 27.32 20.85 -0.02
C SER A 63 28.08 19.84 0.86
N ASP A 64 29.36 20.13 1.12
CA ASP A 64 30.20 19.33 2.03
C ASP A 64 29.96 19.67 3.51
N LEU A 65 28.71 19.46 3.97
CA LEU A 65 28.31 19.63 5.37
C LEU A 65 29.26 18.90 6.36
N PRO A 66 29.75 17.67 6.07
CA PRO A 66 30.70 16.99 6.95
C PRO A 66 32.01 17.74 7.20
N ALA A 67 32.43 18.66 6.33
CA ALA A 67 33.62 19.48 6.60
C ALA A 67 33.42 20.44 7.81
N LEU A 68 32.16 20.80 8.09
CA LEU A 68 31.81 21.75 9.15
C LEU A 68 31.62 21.09 10.52
N PHE A 69 31.33 19.79 10.56
CA PHE A 69 30.90 19.09 11.76
C PHE A 69 31.65 17.77 11.95
N ASP A 70 31.96 17.43 13.20
CA ASP A 70 32.57 16.14 13.52
C ASP A 70 31.53 15.01 13.50
N LEU A 71 30.27 15.33 13.84
CA LEU A 71 29.12 14.42 13.74
C LEU A 71 27.85 15.20 13.36
N MET A 72 26.93 14.52 12.67
CA MET A 72 25.58 15.02 12.38
C MET A 72 24.56 14.07 13.00
N LEU A 73 23.80 14.54 13.99
CA LEU A 73 22.76 13.79 14.69
C LEU A 73 21.39 14.14 14.12
N TYR A 74 20.70 13.15 13.56
CA TYR A 74 19.42 13.34 12.88
C TYR A 74 18.25 12.95 13.76
N HIS A 75 17.15 13.69 13.71
CA HIS A 75 15.91 13.37 14.42
C HIS A 75 14.79 13.09 13.43
N LEU A 76 14.31 11.84 13.40
CA LEU A 76 13.27 11.39 12.48
C LEU A 76 11.97 11.09 13.21
N GLY A 77 10.89 11.75 12.79
CA GLY A 77 9.52 11.45 13.16
C GLY A 77 8.66 11.16 11.92
N ASN A 78 7.45 10.67 12.13
CA ASN A 78 6.56 10.16 11.08
C ASN A 78 5.75 11.27 10.38
N ASN A 79 6.42 12.30 9.87
CA ASN A 79 5.79 13.39 9.13
C ASN A 79 6.72 13.95 8.04
N ASP A 80 6.30 13.92 6.78
CA ASP A 80 7.10 14.32 5.62
C ASP A 80 7.42 15.82 5.60
N ARG A 81 6.45 16.67 5.94
CA ARG A 81 6.62 18.14 5.98
C ARG A 81 7.73 18.55 6.94
N HIS A 82 7.86 17.86 8.08
CA HIS A 82 8.85 18.19 9.11
C HIS A 82 10.14 17.36 9.03
N HIS A 83 10.12 16.15 8.46
CA HIS A 83 11.26 15.24 8.49
C HIS A 83 11.77 14.81 7.11
N GLY A 84 11.08 15.13 6.02
CA GLY A 84 11.47 14.74 4.66
C GLY A 84 12.85 15.26 4.23
N LEU A 85 13.13 16.55 4.46
CA LEU A 85 14.44 17.13 4.17
C LEU A 85 15.54 16.60 5.10
N ILE A 86 15.19 16.22 6.33
CA ILE A 86 16.10 15.60 7.29
C ILE A 86 16.51 14.20 6.82
N LEU A 87 15.56 13.40 6.32
CA LEU A 87 15.84 12.10 5.72
C LEU A 87 16.76 12.23 4.49
N ARG A 88 16.50 13.22 3.62
CA ARG A 88 17.39 13.49 2.47
C ARG A 88 18.81 13.85 2.92
N ALA A 89 18.94 14.67 3.95
CA ALA A 89 20.23 15.03 4.53
C ALA A 89 20.96 13.81 5.14
N LEU A 90 20.25 12.91 5.81
CA LEU A 90 20.79 11.65 6.34
C LEU A 90 21.30 10.73 5.21
N MET A 91 20.55 10.64 4.11
CA MET A 91 20.93 9.81 2.98
C MET A 91 22.13 10.37 2.20
N ALA A 92 22.26 11.69 2.14
CA ALA A 92 23.42 12.35 1.56
C ALA A 92 24.67 12.19 2.45
N HIS A 93 24.50 12.45 3.75
CA HIS A 93 25.56 12.47 4.77
C HIS A 93 25.15 11.58 5.95
N PRO A 94 25.60 10.32 6.02
CA PRO A 94 25.17 9.42 7.09
C PRO A 94 25.65 9.86 8.46
N GLY A 95 24.80 9.68 9.47
CA GLY A 95 25.15 9.97 10.86
C GLY A 95 24.27 9.19 11.83
N PRO A 96 24.49 9.36 13.15
CA PRO A 96 23.59 8.79 14.15
C PRO A 96 22.18 9.38 14.03
N VAL A 97 21.16 8.58 14.35
CA VAL A 97 19.74 8.96 14.25
C VAL A 97 19.03 8.73 15.59
N VAL A 98 18.22 9.69 16.01
CA VAL A 98 17.17 9.50 17.02
C VAL A 98 15.86 9.18 16.31
N LEU A 99 15.36 7.97 16.51
CA LEU A 99 14.06 7.52 15.99
C LEU A 99 12.97 7.85 17.02
N HIS A 100 12.14 8.84 16.72
CA HIS A 100 11.04 9.27 17.59
C HIS A 100 9.78 8.40 17.44
N ASP A 101 9.61 7.81 16.26
CA ASP A 101 8.47 6.97 15.93
C ASP A 101 8.91 5.52 15.69
N HIS A 102 7.94 4.60 15.75
CA HIS A 102 8.16 3.21 15.37
C HIS A 102 7.63 2.96 13.96
N VAL A 103 6.48 3.56 13.61
CA VAL A 103 5.88 3.50 12.28
C VAL A 103 6.28 4.74 11.49
N TYR A 104 6.86 4.57 10.29
CA TYR A 104 7.32 5.68 9.42
C TYR A 104 6.58 5.80 8.09
N GLN A 105 5.45 5.10 7.96
CA GLN A 105 4.67 5.08 6.72
C GLN A 105 4.12 6.44 6.31
N HIS A 106 3.69 7.30 7.25
CA HIS A 106 3.15 8.62 6.92
C HIS A 106 4.24 9.53 6.32
N MET A 107 5.45 9.54 6.90
CA MET A 107 6.58 10.28 6.34
C MET A 107 6.94 9.76 4.95
N LEU A 108 7.06 8.44 4.82
CA LEU A 108 7.52 7.83 3.57
C LEU A 108 6.47 7.91 2.47
N ALA A 109 5.18 7.78 2.79
CA ALA A 109 4.11 8.00 1.82
C ALA A 109 3.99 9.46 1.41
N GLY A 110 4.07 10.41 2.36
CA GLY A 110 3.99 11.84 2.09
C GLY A 110 5.09 12.35 1.15
N LEU A 111 6.29 11.77 1.22
CA LEU A 111 7.37 12.05 0.25
C LEU A 111 7.03 11.71 -1.21
N HIS A 112 6.03 10.86 -1.44
CA HIS A 112 5.63 10.39 -2.77
C HIS A 112 4.22 10.83 -3.18
N HIS A 113 3.40 11.24 -2.22
CA HIS A 113 2.01 11.62 -2.45
C HIS A 113 1.91 13.14 -2.58
N ASP A 114 2.08 13.65 -3.80
CA ASP A 114 1.76 15.05 -4.15
C ASP A 114 0.25 15.28 -4.38
N GLY A 115 -0.59 14.31 -3.99
CA GLY A 115 -2.03 14.30 -4.22
C GLY A 115 -2.45 14.06 -5.67
N ARG A 116 -1.52 13.73 -6.58
CA ARG A 116 -1.78 13.62 -8.03
C ARG A 116 -1.22 12.36 -8.69
N ALA A 117 -0.16 11.75 -8.17
CA ALA A 117 0.48 10.56 -8.76
C ALA A 117 0.42 9.33 -7.82
N PRO A 118 0.48 8.10 -8.36
CA PRO A 118 0.60 6.91 -7.51
C PRO A 118 1.99 6.93 -6.86
N ALA A 119 2.13 6.27 -5.71
CA ALA A 119 3.39 6.12 -4.97
C ALA A 119 4.04 4.73 -5.19
N PRO A 120 4.51 4.38 -6.41
CA PRO A 120 5.01 3.05 -6.72
C PRO A 120 6.23 2.65 -5.88
N GLY A 121 7.12 3.60 -5.58
CA GLY A 121 8.27 3.36 -4.69
C GLY A 121 7.85 3.00 -3.26
N PHE A 122 6.78 3.61 -2.76
CA PHE A 122 6.23 3.27 -1.44
C PHE A 122 5.59 1.87 -1.45
N GLY A 123 4.86 1.52 -2.53
CA GLY A 123 4.33 0.17 -2.72
C GLY A 123 5.42 -0.89 -2.76
N ALA A 124 6.50 -0.66 -3.50
CA ALA A 124 7.66 -1.54 -3.55
C ALA A 124 8.34 -1.72 -2.18
N LEU A 125 8.46 -0.64 -1.40
CA LEU A 125 9.01 -0.70 -0.04
C LEU A 125 8.14 -1.56 0.89
N ILE A 126 6.84 -1.30 0.94
CA ILE A 126 5.94 -2.07 1.82
C ILE A 126 5.94 -3.54 1.41
N HIS A 127 5.92 -3.84 0.11
CA HIS A 127 6.04 -5.21 -0.36
C HIS A 127 7.37 -5.86 0.04
N ALA A 128 8.50 -5.16 -0.12
CA ALA A 128 9.81 -5.70 0.27
C ALA A 128 9.88 -6.03 1.77
N VAL A 129 9.17 -5.28 2.62
CA VAL A 129 9.17 -5.48 4.07
C VAL A 129 8.10 -6.48 4.55
N SER A 130 6.97 -6.59 3.85
CA SER A 130 5.78 -7.32 4.35
C SER A 130 5.13 -8.28 3.33
N GLY A 131 5.78 -8.51 2.20
CA GLY A 131 5.33 -9.41 1.14
C GLY A 131 4.00 -9.01 0.51
N ALA A 132 3.34 -9.99 -0.12
CA ALA A 132 2.07 -9.82 -0.83
C ALA A 132 0.98 -9.17 0.03
N SER A 133 0.88 -9.56 1.30
CA SER A 133 -0.16 -9.04 2.22
C SER A 133 -0.09 -7.51 2.43
N GLY A 134 1.11 -6.93 2.53
CA GLY A 134 1.25 -5.49 2.68
C GLY A 134 0.97 -4.73 1.39
N PHE A 135 1.26 -5.37 0.26
CA PHE A 135 0.93 -4.83 -1.05
C PHE A 135 -0.57 -4.85 -1.32
N ASP A 136 -1.27 -5.95 -1.03
CA ASP A 136 -2.72 -6.08 -1.13
C ASP A 136 -3.43 -5.03 -0.28
N TYR A 137 -2.92 -4.83 0.93
CA TYR A 137 -3.40 -3.81 1.85
C TYR A 137 -3.31 -2.39 1.25
N LEU A 138 -2.13 -2.02 0.72
CA LEU A 138 -1.96 -0.71 0.08
C LEU A 138 -2.81 -0.58 -1.20
N SER A 139 -2.93 -1.65 -1.97
CA SER A 139 -3.77 -1.75 -3.17
C SER A 139 -5.24 -1.48 -2.85
N ALA A 140 -5.76 -2.11 -1.79
CA ALA A 140 -7.12 -1.94 -1.30
C ALA A 140 -7.39 -0.52 -0.77
N SER A 141 -6.38 0.15 -0.20
CA SER A 141 -6.52 1.53 0.28
C SER A 141 -6.67 2.60 -0.80
N GLY A 142 -6.31 2.26 -2.05
CA GLY A 142 -6.29 3.20 -3.16
C GLY A 142 -5.04 4.08 -3.20
N VAL A 143 -4.09 3.97 -2.26
CA VAL A 143 -2.86 4.78 -2.25
C VAL A 143 -1.90 4.46 -3.40
N LEU A 144 -2.00 3.26 -3.95
CA LEU A 144 -1.29 2.85 -5.17
C LEU A 144 -1.99 3.29 -6.45
N ARG A 145 -3.14 3.98 -6.36
CA ARG A 145 -3.89 4.48 -7.51
C ARG A 145 -3.56 5.94 -7.78
N ALA A 146 -3.49 6.31 -9.04
CA ALA A 146 -3.46 7.71 -9.46
C ALA A 146 -4.89 8.28 -9.48
N SER A 147 -5.51 8.34 -8.31
CA SER A 147 -6.86 8.87 -8.10
C SER A 147 -6.79 10.00 -7.08
N ARG A 148 -7.59 11.06 -7.28
CA ARG A 148 -7.79 12.13 -6.28
C ARG A 148 -8.55 11.63 -5.04
N ALA A 149 -9.25 10.50 -5.16
CA ALA A 149 -9.95 9.86 -4.06
C ALA A 149 -9.06 8.77 -3.47
N VAL A 150 -8.20 9.13 -2.54
CA VAL A 150 -7.67 8.16 -1.56
C VAL A 150 -8.87 7.73 -0.71
N SER A 151 -9.27 6.47 -0.78
CA SER A 151 -10.49 5.99 -0.09
C SER A 151 -10.32 5.97 1.43
N TYR A 152 -9.11 5.73 1.91
CA TYR A 152 -8.70 6.00 3.30
C TYR A 152 -7.16 6.06 3.37
N VAL A 153 -6.63 6.66 4.42
CA VAL A 153 -5.18 6.84 4.63
C VAL A 153 -4.60 5.57 5.28
N PRO A 154 -3.88 4.68 4.56
CA PRO A 154 -3.52 3.37 5.09
C PRO A 154 -2.63 3.41 6.34
N TRP A 155 -1.78 4.41 6.44
CA TRP A 155 -0.87 4.57 7.58
C TRP A 155 -1.55 4.98 8.90
N GLU A 156 -2.88 5.18 8.91
CA GLU A 156 -3.68 5.42 10.11
C GLU A 156 -4.43 4.16 10.60
N SER A 157 -4.30 3.05 9.88
CA SER A 157 -4.95 1.79 10.24
C SER A 157 -4.12 0.94 11.22
N SER A 158 -4.78 -0.05 11.83
CA SER A 158 -4.10 -1.11 12.61
C SER A 158 -3.06 -1.90 11.82
N TRP A 159 -3.19 -1.97 10.48
CA TRP A 159 -2.21 -2.62 9.63
C TRP A 159 -0.88 -1.87 9.60
N ALA A 160 -0.91 -0.54 9.68
CA ALA A 160 0.31 0.26 9.64
C ALA A 160 1.30 -0.10 10.75
N ALA A 161 0.78 -0.47 11.92
CA ALA A 161 1.58 -0.95 13.04
C ALA A 161 2.26 -2.31 12.80
N GLN A 162 1.81 -3.09 11.82
CA GLN A 162 2.45 -4.35 11.42
C GLN A 162 3.63 -4.14 10.48
N VAL A 163 3.74 -2.96 9.85
CA VAL A 163 4.82 -2.61 8.92
C VAL A 163 5.48 -1.30 9.35
N PRO A 164 6.30 -1.32 10.42
CA PRO A 164 6.78 -0.12 11.09
C PRO A 164 7.83 0.67 10.32
N LEU A 165 8.72 0.00 9.57
CA LEU A 165 9.81 0.63 8.81
C LEU A 165 10.91 1.32 9.66
N SER A 166 10.86 1.24 10.99
CA SER A 166 11.92 1.76 11.87
C SER A 166 13.27 1.05 11.66
N ASP A 167 13.28 -0.27 11.46
CA ASP A 167 14.50 -1.02 11.11
C ASP A 167 15.11 -0.54 9.77
N VAL A 168 14.26 -0.26 8.77
CA VAL A 168 14.72 0.28 7.47
C VAL A 168 15.45 1.61 7.69
N LEU A 169 14.88 2.54 8.44
CA LEU A 169 15.53 3.82 8.71
C LEU A 169 16.76 3.69 9.62
N ALA A 170 16.74 2.76 10.58
CA ALA A 170 17.89 2.45 11.44
C ALA A 170 19.12 2.03 10.63
N ARG A 171 18.92 1.24 9.57
CA ARG A 171 19.99 0.76 8.66
C ARG A 171 20.60 1.87 7.78
N LEU A 172 19.95 3.04 7.67
CA LEU A 172 20.53 4.23 7.03
C LEU A 172 21.44 5.04 7.97
N ALA A 173 21.48 4.70 9.26
CA ALA A 173 22.21 5.45 10.27
C ALA A 173 23.59 4.84 10.58
N THR A 174 24.54 5.64 11.05
CA THR A 174 25.81 5.12 11.58
C THR A 174 25.68 4.59 13.01
N GLY A 175 24.64 5.03 13.72
CA GLY A 175 24.16 4.52 15.01
C GLY A 175 22.75 5.02 15.32
N VAL A 176 22.05 4.39 16.28
CA VAL A 176 20.64 4.68 16.56
C VAL A 176 20.40 4.94 18.04
N ILE A 177 19.53 5.91 18.31
CA ILE A 177 18.96 6.21 19.60
C ILE A 177 17.45 6.00 19.51
N THR A 178 16.90 5.17 20.40
CA THR A 178 15.46 4.99 20.56
C THR A 178 15.00 5.56 21.91
N HIS A 179 13.69 5.76 22.06
CA HIS A 179 13.10 6.33 23.28
C HIS A 179 12.33 5.33 24.15
N SER A 180 12.32 4.05 23.79
CA SER A 180 11.65 2.97 24.51
C SER A 180 12.31 1.63 24.22
N ASP A 181 12.16 0.67 25.14
CA ASP A 181 12.65 -0.70 24.94
C ASP A 181 11.86 -1.41 23.83
N PHE A 182 10.58 -1.06 23.67
CA PHE A 182 9.71 -1.44 22.55
C PHE A 182 10.31 -0.99 21.21
N ALA A 183 10.67 0.29 21.08
CA ALA A 183 11.28 0.80 19.86
C ALA A 183 12.69 0.21 19.63
N ALA A 184 13.41 -0.14 20.70
CA ALA A 184 14.69 -0.84 20.59
C ALA A 184 14.50 -2.27 20.05
N ALA A 185 13.58 -3.03 20.64
CA ALA A 185 13.27 -4.40 20.22
C ALA A 185 12.76 -4.46 18.77
N ALA A 186 12.05 -3.42 18.32
CA ALA A 186 11.58 -3.28 16.95
C ALA A 186 12.68 -3.21 15.88
N MET A 187 13.92 -2.83 16.25
CA MET A 187 15.06 -2.89 15.33
C MET A 187 15.56 -4.32 15.10
N GLY A 188 15.20 -5.24 16.00
CA GLY A 188 15.62 -6.64 15.99
C GLY A 188 17.08 -6.87 16.40
N ASP A 189 17.38 -8.10 16.80
CA ASP A 189 18.73 -8.51 17.24
C ASP A 189 19.77 -8.46 16.10
N GLY A 190 19.31 -8.36 14.85
CA GLY A 190 20.13 -8.30 13.64
C GLY A 190 20.57 -6.89 13.21
N TYR A 191 20.44 -5.86 14.06
CA TYR A 191 20.95 -4.52 13.76
C TYR A 191 22.48 -4.47 13.99
N PRO A 192 23.32 -4.29 12.93
CA PRO A 192 24.78 -4.33 13.05
C PRO A 192 25.40 -3.00 13.53
N GLY A 193 24.57 -2.01 13.88
CA GLY A 193 25.00 -0.68 14.26
C GLY A 193 25.13 -0.44 15.76
N SER A 194 25.73 0.69 16.14
CA SER A 194 25.75 1.11 17.56
C SER A 194 24.36 1.61 17.95
N ALA A 195 23.80 1.12 19.05
CA ALA A 195 22.46 1.48 19.51
C ALA A 195 22.44 1.84 21.00
N THR A 196 21.53 2.73 21.41
CA THR A 196 21.22 2.99 22.82
C THR A 196 19.75 3.39 23.00
N THR A 197 19.16 3.03 24.14
CA THR A 197 17.83 3.49 24.52
C THR A 197 17.93 4.65 25.49
N LEU A 198 17.42 5.82 25.10
CA LEU A 198 17.31 7.01 25.95
C LEU A 198 15.84 7.39 26.08
N PHE A 199 15.20 7.06 27.19
CA PHE A 199 13.78 7.38 27.38
C PHE A 199 13.45 8.86 27.20
N MET A 200 12.25 9.14 26.68
CA MET A 200 11.74 10.51 26.50
C MET A 200 11.96 11.33 27.79
N PRO A 201 12.69 12.46 27.71
CA PRO A 201 12.95 13.26 28.89
C PRO A 201 11.68 13.90 29.40
N ARG A 202 11.67 14.19 30.71
CA ARG A 202 10.67 15.00 31.37
C ARG A 202 10.62 16.37 30.70
N PRO A 203 9.48 16.74 30.09
CA PRO A 203 9.30 18.08 29.57
C PRO A 203 9.10 19.08 30.70
N ASP A 204 9.41 20.35 30.42
CA ASP A 204 9.04 21.46 31.28
C ASP A 204 7.53 21.68 31.16
N VAL A 205 6.75 21.10 32.08
CA VAL A 205 5.30 21.28 32.10
C VAL A 205 4.96 22.47 32.99
N PRO A 206 4.27 23.51 32.49
CA PRO A 206 3.99 24.73 33.24
C PRO A 206 2.77 24.55 34.18
N VAL A 207 2.71 23.45 34.93
CA VAL A 207 1.63 23.15 35.86
C VAL A 207 2.18 22.97 37.26
N ASP A 208 1.45 23.49 38.24
CA ASP A 208 1.77 23.29 39.63
C ASP A 208 1.52 21.81 40.01
N PRO A 209 2.25 21.29 41.02
CA PRO A 209 1.91 20.02 41.62
C PRO A 209 0.40 19.99 41.94
N PRO A 210 -0.28 18.85 41.76
CA PRO A 210 -1.70 18.74 42.05
C PRO A 210 -1.95 19.16 43.51
N ASP A 211 -2.68 20.24 43.69
CA ASP A 211 -3.09 20.83 44.97
C ASP A 211 -4.31 20.09 45.56
N ARG A 212 -5.01 19.34 44.70
CA ARG A 212 -6.24 18.63 45.02
C ARG A 212 -6.02 17.13 45.11
N SER A 213 -6.59 16.53 46.15
CA SER A 213 -6.84 15.09 46.22
C SER A 213 -8.34 14.86 46.14
N PRO A 214 -8.86 14.25 45.04
CA PRO A 214 -10.27 13.99 44.90
C PRO A 214 -10.78 13.13 46.08
N GLY A 215 -11.79 13.63 46.79
CA GLY A 215 -12.43 12.91 47.89
C GLY A 215 -13.49 11.92 47.38
N PRO A 216 -13.96 11.00 48.24
CA PRO A 216 -15.11 10.15 47.92
C PRO A 216 -16.31 11.02 47.52
N GLY A 217 -17.03 10.61 46.47
CA GLY A 217 -18.22 11.36 46.02
C GLY A 217 -17.93 12.50 45.05
N THR A 218 -16.67 12.95 44.92
CA THR A 218 -16.34 14.08 44.05
C THR A 218 -16.45 13.72 42.57
N ARG A 219 -16.92 14.67 41.76
CA ARG A 219 -16.86 14.57 40.31
C ARG A 219 -15.40 14.70 39.86
N LEU A 220 -14.92 13.66 39.19
CA LEU A 220 -13.54 13.51 38.73
C LEU A 220 -13.35 14.19 37.38
N ARG A 221 -12.21 14.85 37.20
CA ARG A 221 -11.86 15.58 35.99
C ARG A 221 -10.90 14.73 35.16
N LEU A 222 -11.39 14.14 34.09
CA LEU A 222 -10.57 13.35 33.17
C LEU A 222 -10.24 14.20 31.95
N ALA A 223 -8.99 14.20 31.51
CA ALA A 223 -8.59 14.90 30.29
C ALA A 223 -7.94 13.96 29.26
N ALA A 224 -8.19 14.22 27.98
CA ALA A 224 -7.43 13.64 26.88
C ALA A 224 -6.75 14.79 26.12
N THR A 225 -5.41 14.79 26.08
CA THR A 225 -4.63 15.90 25.52
C THR A 225 -3.78 15.50 24.31
N GLY A 226 -3.50 16.50 23.46
CA GLY A 226 -2.71 16.35 22.24
C GLY A 226 -3.60 16.32 20.99
N HIS A 227 -3.03 15.97 19.83
CA HIS A 227 -3.78 15.94 18.56
C HIS A 227 -5.10 15.17 18.68
N ILE A 228 -6.20 15.73 18.20
CA ILE A 228 -7.53 15.09 18.21
C ILE A 228 -7.67 14.31 16.91
N GLY A 229 -7.58 12.99 16.98
CA GLY A 229 -7.67 12.11 15.82
C GLY A 229 -7.98 10.65 16.17
N PRO A 230 -8.29 9.81 15.16
CA PRO A 230 -8.80 8.44 15.36
C PRO A 230 -7.92 7.56 16.25
N THR A 231 -6.60 7.70 16.13
CA THR A 231 -5.64 6.91 16.92
C THR A 231 -5.77 7.16 18.42
N LYS A 232 -6.42 8.24 18.87
CA LYS A 232 -6.58 8.54 20.30
C LYS A 232 -7.67 7.71 20.99
N GLY A 233 -8.54 7.05 20.22
CA GLY A 233 -9.62 6.21 20.75
C GLY A 233 -10.61 6.97 21.63
N LEU A 234 -10.95 8.20 21.26
CA LEU A 234 -11.80 9.10 22.05
C LEU A 234 -13.26 8.65 22.06
N GLU A 235 -13.70 7.97 21.01
CA GLU A 235 -15.01 7.33 20.87
C GLU A 235 -15.21 6.27 21.95
N LEU A 236 -14.15 5.51 22.28
CA LEU A 236 -14.22 4.50 23.33
C LEU A 236 -14.54 5.11 24.69
N LEU A 237 -13.99 6.30 24.97
CA LEU A 237 -14.28 7.05 26.18
C LEU A 237 -15.73 7.53 26.22
N ILE A 238 -16.19 8.11 25.11
CA ILE A 238 -17.56 8.58 24.96
C ILE A 238 -18.55 7.41 25.15
N ASP A 239 -18.31 6.29 24.47
CA ASP A 239 -19.12 5.07 24.58
C ASP A 239 -19.08 4.45 25.99
N ALA A 240 -17.92 4.47 26.65
CA ALA A 240 -17.78 3.97 28.02
C ALA A 240 -18.64 4.79 29.00
N LEU A 241 -18.67 6.12 28.86
CA LEU A 241 -19.52 6.99 29.67
C LEU A 241 -21.01 6.77 29.38
N ALA A 242 -21.39 6.61 28.11
CA ALA A 242 -22.78 6.37 27.74
C ALA A 242 -23.29 4.99 28.20
N SER A 243 -22.41 3.98 28.24
CA SER A 243 -22.77 2.62 28.67
C SER A 243 -23.13 2.51 30.16
N ALA A 244 -22.80 3.53 30.97
CA ALA A 244 -23.06 3.56 32.40
C ALA A 244 -23.48 4.97 32.86
N PRO A 245 -24.79 5.30 32.88
CA PRO A 245 -25.28 6.64 33.24
C PRO A 245 -24.77 7.16 34.58
N ASP A 246 -24.71 6.29 35.61
CA ASP A 246 -24.15 6.64 36.92
C ASP A 246 -22.68 7.04 36.85
N LEU A 247 -21.94 6.57 35.84
CA LEU A 247 -20.55 6.94 35.59
C LEU A 247 -20.44 8.33 34.99
N ALA A 248 -21.34 8.70 34.08
CA ALA A 248 -21.33 10.01 33.44
C ALA A 248 -21.37 11.14 34.49
N ASP A 249 -22.24 11.02 35.49
CA ASP A 249 -22.35 12.01 36.59
C ASP A 249 -21.09 12.10 37.47
N ARG A 250 -20.25 11.06 37.47
CA ARG A 250 -18.99 11.02 38.21
C ARG A 250 -17.83 11.65 37.47
N TYR A 251 -17.95 11.91 36.18
CA TYR A 251 -16.85 12.44 35.38
C TYR A 251 -17.21 13.76 34.68
N SER A 252 -16.23 14.65 34.63
CA SER A 252 -16.16 15.78 33.70
C SER A 252 -14.95 15.55 32.81
N VAL A 253 -15.20 15.40 31.51
CA VAL A 253 -14.21 15.06 30.51
C VAL A 253 -13.88 16.29 29.68
N THR A 254 -12.58 16.57 29.52
CA THR A 254 -12.09 17.57 28.57
C THR A 254 -11.20 16.91 27.53
N ILE A 255 -11.56 17.03 26.25
CA ILE A 255 -10.74 16.58 25.11
C ILE A 255 -10.14 17.84 24.49
N ALA A 256 -8.82 18.00 24.56
CA ALA A 256 -8.15 19.24 24.16
C ALA A 256 -6.88 19.04 23.32
N GLY A 257 -6.81 19.74 22.19
CA GLY A 257 -5.60 19.82 21.37
C GLY A 257 -5.89 20.07 19.90
N HIS A 258 -4.87 19.90 19.06
CA HIS A 258 -4.94 20.28 17.64
C HIS A 258 -5.99 19.48 16.87
N SER A 259 -6.93 20.17 16.21
CA SER A 259 -7.96 19.57 15.36
C SER A 259 -7.58 19.68 13.88
N GLY A 260 -6.99 18.61 13.35
CA GLY A 260 -6.55 18.56 11.94
C GLY A 260 -7.60 18.00 10.98
N ASP A 261 -8.57 17.23 11.50
CA ASP A 261 -9.61 16.56 10.73
C ASP A 261 -11.00 17.05 11.17
N ALA A 262 -11.61 17.87 10.32
CA ALA A 262 -12.93 18.44 10.57
C ALA A 262 -14.04 17.38 10.60
N ALA A 263 -13.94 16.32 9.78
CA ALA A 263 -14.95 15.26 9.74
C ALA A 263 -14.89 14.42 11.02
N TYR A 264 -13.68 14.12 11.50
CA TYR A 264 -13.49 13.44 12.77
C TYR A 264 -14.04 14.24 13.95
N MET A 265 -13.73 15.54 14.01
CA MET A 265 -14.27 16.44 15.03
C MET A 265 -15.81 16.46 15.04
N GLN A 266 -16.42 16.62 13.87
CA GLN A 266 -17.89 16.61 13.74
C GLN A 266 -18.48 15.26 14.18
N GLY A 267 -17.79 14.16 13.90
CA GLY A 267 -18.15 12.82 14.36
C GLY A 267 -18.17 12.69 15.89
N LEU A 268 -17.18 13.26 16.58
CA LEU A 268 -17.15 13.32 18.04
C LEU A 268 -18.29 14.17 18.60
N GLU A 269 -18.52 15.37 18.05
CA GLU A 269 -19.62 16.26 18.46
C GLU A 269 -20.98 15.58 18.32
N THR A 270 -21.22 14.95 17.16
CA THR A 270 -22.46 14.23 16.87
C THR A 270 -22.66 13.07 17.85
N ARG A 271 -21.59 12.32 18.15
CA ARG A 271 -21.64 11.20 19.08
C ARG A 271 -21.94 11.65 20.51
N VAL A 272 -21.30 12.73 20.98
CA VAL A 272 -21.54 13.31 22.32
C VAL A 272 -23.01 13.74 22.46
N ALA A 273 -23.54 14.46 21.47
CA ALA A 273 -24.93 14.94 21.48
C ALA A 273 -25.93 13.77 21.41
N ALA A 274 -25.69 12.78 20.55
CA ALA A 274 -26.56 11.61 20.40
C ALA A 274 -26.65 10.76 21.67
N GLN A 275 -25.61 10.78 22.50
CA GLN A 275 -25.55 10.05 23.78
C GLN A 275 -25.92 10.92 24.99
N GLY A 276 -26.32 12.18 24.79
CA GLY A 276 -26.73 13.09 25.86
C GLY A 276 -25.61 13.50 26.82
N LEU A 277 -24.35 13.48 26.36
CA LEU A 277 -23.16 13.71 27.19
C LEU A 277 -22.66 15.16 27.16
N ASP A 278 -23.43 16.11 26.65
CA ASP A 278 -23.03 17.52 26.48
C ASP A 278 -22.60 18.21 27.79
N LYS A 279 -23.18 17.78 28.92
CA LYS A 279 -22.82 18.29 30.27
C LYS A 279 -21.58 17.62 30.86
N ASN A 280 -21.08 16.57 30.22
CA ASN A 280 -20.05 15.69 30.73
C ASN A 280 -18.78 15.79 29.89
N VAL A 281 -18.89 15.93 28.57
CA VAL A 281 -17.76 15.97 27.64
C VAL A 281 -17.65 17.35 27.00
N ARG A 282 -16.49 18.00 27.18
CA ARG A 282 -16.14 19.27 26.56
C ARG A 282 -15.02 19.06 25.54
N LEU A 283 -15.26 19.47 24.30
CA LEU A 283 -14.23 19.52 23.25
C LEU A 283 -13.59 20.92 23.23
N VAL A 284 -12.26 20.98 23.19
CA VAL A 284 -11.46 22.21 23.15
C VAL A 284 -10.45 22.09 22.00
N PRO A 285 -10.86 22.38 20.76
CA PRO A 285 -9.95 22.35 19.62
C PRO A 285 -8.95 23.50 19.69
N ASP A 286 -7.70 23.22 19.32
CA ASP A 286 -6.63 24.20 19.12
C ASP A 286 -6.47 25.22 20.27
N PRO A 287 -6.35 24.78 21.53
CA PRO A 287 -6.16 25.68 22.64
C PRO A 287 -4.83 26.42 22.50
N ASP A 288 -4.81 27.70 22.90
CA ASP A 288 -3.56 28.42 23.08
C ASP A 288 -2.75 27.86 24.26
N ALA A 289 -1.53 28.38 24.47
CA ALA A 289 -0.66 27.89 25.55
C ALA A 289 -1.29 28.02 26.94
N ALA A 290 -2.08 29.08 27.17
CA ALA A 290 -2.75 29.31 28.46
C ALA A 290 -3.90 28.32 28.67
N GLY A 291 -4.72 28.09 27.64
CA GLY A 291 -5.81 27.14 27.63
C GLY A 291 -5.33 25.70 27.78
N PHE A 292 -4.26 25.31 27.06
CA PHE A 292 -3.67 23.98 27.21
C PHE A 292 -3.13 23.74 28.62
N ARG A 293 -2.45 24.75 29.19
CA ARG A 293 -1.98 24.72 30.58
C ARG A 293 -3.13 24.59 31.57
N ALA A 294 -4.24 25.29 31.37
CA ALA A 294 -5.42 25.20 32.22
C ALA A 294 -6.01 23.78 32.21
N VAL A 295 -6.15 23.15 31.03
CA VAL A 295 -6.63 21.77 30.91
C VAL A 295 -5.70 20.80 31.68
N MET A 296 -4.39 20.96 31.51
CA MET A 296 -3.41 20.11 32.22
C MET A 296 -3.46 20.31 33.74
N GLN A 297 -3.69 21.55 34.22
CA GLN A 297 -3.80 21.88 35.64
C GLN A 297 -5.12 21.36 36.26
N GLU A 298 -6.23 21.43 35.52
CA GLU A 298 -7.55 21.10 36.05
C GLU A 298 -7.80 19.59 36.15
N ALA A 299 -7.13 18.79 35.32
CA ALA A 299 -7.31 17.33 35.29
C ALA A 299 -6.93 16.67 36.63
N ASP A 300 -7.71 15.69 37.06
CA ASP A 300 -7.36 14.77 38.15
C ASP A 300 -6.59 13.56 37.60
N LEU A 301 -6.93 13.11 36.38
CA LEU A 301 -6.29 12.02 35.64
C LEU A 301 -6.39 12.21 34.13
N PHE A 302 -5.58 11.48 33.35
CA PHE A 302 -5.58 11.53 31.90
C PHE A 302 -5.96 10.21 31.22
N LEU A 303 -6.41 10.29 29.97
CA LEU A 303 -6.59 9.17 29.05
C LEU A 303 -5.69 9.34 27.82
N ASN A 304 -4.97 8.28 27.43
CA ASN A 304 -4.08 8.27 26.27
C ASN A 304 -3.99 6.86 25.65
N LEU A 305 -4.94 6.49 24.77
CA LEU A 305 -5.12 5.09 24.35
C LEU A 305 -4.36 4.63 23.10
N ARG A 306 -3.92 5.50 22.19
CA ARG A 306 -3.11 5.13 20.99
C ARG A 306 -3.45 3.77 20.35
N ARG A 307 -4.52 3.75 19.53
CA ARG A 307 -5.11 2.56 18.92
C ARG A 307 -5.18 2.71 17.39
N PRO A 308 -4.24 2.11 16.62
CA PRO A 308 -3.04 1.41 17.06
C PRO A 308 -1.96 2.36 17.60
N ASN A 309 -0.93 1.80 18.26
CA ASN A 309 0.26 2.58 18.60
C ASN A 309 1.21 2.64 17.40
N THR A 310 1.52 3.86 16.96
CA THR A 310 2.49 4.14 15.90
C THR A 310 3.79 4.80 16.43
N GLU A 311 3.79 5.18 17.71
CA GLU A 311 4.83 5.98 18.35
C GLU A 311 5.96 5.10 18.92
N GLY A 312 7.19 5.58 18.80
CA GLY A 312 8.37 5.04 19.49
C GLY A 312 8.54 5.64 20.88
N ALA A 313 8.01 6.85 21.08
CA ALA A 313 7.75 7.46 22.38
C ALA A 313 6.68 8.55 22.29
N SER A 314 6.09 8.87 23.45
CA SER A 314 4.99 9.84 23.52
C SER A 314 5.35 11.03 24.39
N LEU A 315 5.49 12.21 23.78
CA LEU A 315 5.66 13.46 24.52
C LEU A 315 4.43 13.73 25.40
N SER A 316 3.21 13.48 24.89
CA SER A 316 1.99 13.71 25.67
C SER A 316 1.93 12.83 26.92
N LEU A 317 2.36 11.56 26.84
CA LEU A 317 2.47 10.71 28.04
C LEU A 317 3.49 11.29 29.02
N ALA A 318 4.65 11.74 28.54
CA ALA A 318 5.68 12.35 29.37
C ALA A 318 5.17 13.62 30.07
N GLU A 319 4.43 14.48 29.37
CA GLU A 319 3.78 15.69 29.93
C GLU A 319 2.75 15.32 31.00
N GLN A 320 1.87 14.37 30.70
CA GLN A 320 0.82 13.90 31.61
C GLN A 320 1.42 13.33 32.90
N LEU A 321 2.44 12.47 32.80
CA LEU A 321 3.12 11.90 33.97
C LEU A 321 3.95 12.97 34.73
N ALA A 322 4.58 13.89 34.01
CA ALA A 322 5.38 14.96 34.60
C ALA A 322 4.53 15.99 35.36
N SER A 323 3.25 16.12 34.99
CA SER A 323 2.27 16.91 35.75
C SER A 323 1.92 16.31 37.12
N GLY A 324 2.39 15.10 37.42
CA GLY A 324 2.10 14.40 38.66
C GLY A 324 0.70 13.82 38.74
N ARG A 325 0.06 13.59 37.59
CA ARG A 325 -1.28 12.99 37.48
C ARG A 325 -1.18 11.60 36.81
N PRO A 326 -2.00 10.63 37.24
CA PRO A 326 -1.99 9.31 36.64
C PRO A 326 -2.67 9.28 35.27
N VAL A 327 -2.35 8.27 34.48
CA VAL A 327 -2.82 8.13 33.10
C VAL A 327 -3.42 6.74 32.88
N ILE A 328 -4.56 6.66 32.21
CA ILE A 328 -5.09 5.44 31.63
C ILE A 328 -4.52 5.32 30.21
N VAL A 329 -3.71 4.30 29.98
CA VAL A 329 -3.08 4.03 28.69
C VAL A 329 -3.54 2.69 28.13
N GLN A 330 -3.38 2.50 26.84
CA GLN A 330 -3.49 1.16 26.26
C GLN A 330 -2.19 0.38 26.52
N ASN A 331 -2.32 -0.90 26.79
CA ASN A 331 -1.21 -1.82 27.01
C ASN A 331 -0.55 -2.23 25.68
N SER A 332 0.00 -1.25 24.94
CA SER A 332 0.62 -1.45 23.63
C SER A 332 1.86 -0.57 23.44
N GLY A 333 2.86 -1.12 22.76
CA GLY A 333 4.15 -0.48 22.46
C GLY A 333 4.77 0.32 23.61
N CYS A 334 5.24 1.56 23.36
CA CYS A 334 5.92 2.36 24.38
C CYS A 334 5.01 2.76 25.57
N PHE A 335 3.68 2.63 25.45
CA PHE A 335 2.75 2.90 26.54
C PHE A 335 2.72 1.76 27.57
N ALA A 336 2.96 0.52 27.13
CA ALA A 336 3.06 -0.64 28.01
C ALA A 336 4.21 -0.51 29.03
N GLU A 337 5.26 0.24 28.69
CA GLU A 337 6.42 0.50 29.56
C GLU A 337 6.16 1.50 30.68
N MET A 338 5.01 2.19 30.66
CA MET A 338 4.60 2.98 31.83
C MET A 338 4.47 2.03 33.03
N PRO A 339 5.12 2.30 34.18
CA PRO A 339 4.95 1.45 35.35
C PRO A 339 3.48 1.42 35.80
N ALA A 340 2.96 0.24 36.12
CA ALA A 340 1.58 0.09 36.60
C ALA A 340 1.28 0.99 37.82
N THR A 341 2.29 1.36 38.62
CA THR A 341 2.10 2.29 39.76
C THR A 341 1.77 3.72 39.35
N CYS A 342 1.98 4.11 38.09
CA CYS A 342 1.81 5.48 37.59
C CYS A 342 0.43 5.73 36.97
N GLY A 343 -0.39 4.69 36.78
CA GLY A 343 -1.64 4.79 36.03
C GLY A 343 -2.35 3.45 35.89
N TRP A 344 -3.09 3.26 34.80
CA TRP A 344 -3.79 2.01 34.47
C TRP A 344 -3.50 1.62 33.03
N HIS A 345 -3.51 0.31 32.77
CA HIS A 345 -3.30 -0.27 31.45
C HIS A 345 -4.56 -0.99 31.02
N LEU A 346 -5.18 -0.52 29.95
CA LEU A 346 -6.25 -1.25 29.28
C LEU A 346 -5.67 -2.31 28.34
N PRO A 347 -6.22 -3.53 28.30
CA PRO A 347 -5.72 -4.57 27.41
C PRO A 347 -5.83 -4.19 25.93
N THR A 348 -4.97 -4.77 25.09
CA THR A 348 -5.12 -4.68 23.63
C THR A 348 -6.48 -5.25 23.23
N GLY A 349 -7.26 -4.49 22.46
CA GLY A 349 -8.64 -4.87 22.11
C GLY A 349 -9.72 -4.50 23.14
N ALA A 350 -9.37 -3.82 24.24
CA ALA A 350 -10.33 -3.32 25.23
C ALA A 350 -11.57 -2.63 24.60
N THR A 351 -12.73 -2.97 25.14
CA THR A 351 -14.05 -2.46 24.76
C THR A 351 -14.43 -1.23 25.60
N ALA A 352 -15.54 -0.58 25.25
CA ALA A 352 -16.12 0.48 26.07
C ALA A 352 -16.46 -0.02 27.48
N GLY A 353 -16.87 -1.28 27.63
CA GLY A 353 -17.15 -1.92 28.92
C GLY A 353 -15.91 -2.05 29.81
N ASP A 354 -14.76 -2.39 29.23
CA ASP A 354 -13.49 -2.50 29.99
C ASP A 354 -13.03 -1.14 30.51
N LEU A 355 -13.15 -0.10 29.69
CA LEU A 355 -12.86 1.28 30.11
C LEU A 355 -13.88 1.74 31.17
N ALA A 356 -15.17 1.45 31.00
CA ALA A 356 -16.20 1.76 31.99
C ALA A 356 -15.92 1.09 33.34
N ALA A 357 -15.54 -0.19 33.34
CA ALA A 357 -15.17 -0.91 34.57
C ALA A 357 -13.97 -0.26 35.27
N THR A 358 -12.95 0.13 34.50
CA THR A 358 -11.77 0.85 35.04
C THR A 358 -12.18 2.20 35.65
N LEU A 359 -13.01 2.98 34.95
CA LEU A 359 -13.50 4.26 35.46
C LEU A 359 -14.40 4.11 36.69
N GLN A 360 -15.18 3.03 36.79
CA GLN A 360 -15.96 2.71 37.99
C GLN A 360 -15.07 2.36 39.18
N GLU A 361 -14.00 1.57 38.98
CA GLU A 361 -13.02 1.28 40.04
C GLU A 361 -12.40 2.57 40.58
N ILE A 362 -11.98 3.47 39.68
CA ILE A 362 -11.39 4.77 40.04
C ILE A 362 -12.41 5.64 40.79
N ALA A 363 -13.67 5.65 40.35
CA ALA A 363 -14.72 6.45 41.00
C ALA A 363 -15.12 5.91 42.39
N ARG A 364 -14.94 4.60 42.63
CA ARG A 364 -15.18 3.94 43.93
C ARG A 364 -14.10 4.29 44.96
N ASP A 365 -12.83 4.35 44.54
CA ASP A 365 -11.71 4.79 45.38
C ASP A 365 -10.87 5.88 44.71
N PRO A 366 -11.31 7.16 44.74
CA PRO A 366 -10.54 8.25 44.15
C PRO A 366 -9.19 8.52 44.82
N SER A 367 -8.93 8.01 46.02
CA SER A 367 -7.66 8.22 46.74
C SER A 367 -6.46 7.61 46.00
N VAL A 368 -6.73 6.61 45.16
CA VAL A 368 -5.74 5.97 44.29
C VAL A 368 -5.12 6.95 43.29
N ILE A 369 -5.86 8.00 42.88
CA ILE A 369 -5.41 9.01 41.91
C ILE A 369 -4.17 9.72 42.45
N THR A 370 -4.23 10.23 43.68
CA THR A 370 -3.10 10.93 44.32
C THR A 370 -1.91 10.00 44.53
N LYS A 371 -2.17 8.73 44.90
CA LYS A 371 -1.10 7.72 45.08
C LYS A 371 -0.35 7.46 43.78
N ARG A 372 -1.08 7.21 42.68
CA ARG A 372 -0.49 6.95 41.36
C ARG A 372 0.14 8.20 40.75
N GLY A 373 -0.45 9.37 40.95
CA GLY A 373 0.10 10.66 40.52
C GLY A 373 1.47 10.99 41.15
N ARG A 374 1.63 10.76 42.47
CA ARG A 374 2.95 10.88 43.12
C ARG A 374 3.98 9.90 42.54
N ALA A 375 3.56 8.67 42.22
CA ALA A 375 4.44 7.71 41.57
C ALA A 375 4.85 8.17 40.16
N ALA A 376 3.92 8.75 39.38
CA ALA A 376 4.19 9.35 38.07
C ALA A 376 5.22 10.49 38.15
N ALA A 377 5.05 11.46 39.06
CA ALA A 377 6.01 12.55 39.25
C ALA A 377 7.41 12.03 39.63
N ARG A 378 7.48 11.06 40.54
CA ARG A 378 8.74 10.43 40.97
C ARG A 378 9.42 9.68 39.82
N TYR A 379 8.64 8.99 38.99
CA TYR A 379 9.12 8.30 37.81
C TYR A 379 9.77 9.28 36.81
N MET A 380 9.09 10.39 36.51
CA MET A 380 9.60 11.41 35.58
C MET A 380 10.79 12.21 36.11
N THR A 381 10.93 12.36 37.43
CA THR A 381 12.08 13.06 38.04
C THR A 381 13.43 12.41 37.68
N LYS A 382 13.45 11.08 37.48
CA LYS A 382 14.66 10.35 37.07
C LYS A 382 14.99 10.49 35.58
N ARG A 383 14.15 11.16 34.79
CA ARG A 383 14.25 11.30 33.34
C ARG A 383 14.43 12.75 32.91
N SER A 384 15.16 13.58 33.65
CA SER A 384 15.33 15.00 33.28
C SER A 384 16.08 15.20 31.96
N ALA A 385 15.90 16.36 31.32
CA ALA A 385 16.66 16.76 30.13
C ALA A 385 18.18 16.73 30.37
N THR A 386 18.64 17.04 31.59
CA THR A 386 20.06 16.91 31.98
C THR A 386 20.55 15.47 31.92
N VAL A 387 19.81 14.53 32.54
CA VAL A 387 20.16 13.10 32.51
C VAL A 387 20.15 12.57 31.07
N TYR A 388 19.20 13.03 30.25
CA TYR A 388 19.18 12.70 28.83
C TYR A 388 20.43 13.20 28.11
N ALA A 389 20.76 14.48 28.28
CA ALA A 389 21.93 15.10 27.66
C ALA A 389 23.26 14.46 28.11
N ASP A 390 23.37 14.05 29.37
CA ASP A 390 24.51 13.29 29.91
C ASP A 390 24.71 11.97 29.16
N LYS A 391 23.64 11.19 29.02
CA LYS A 391 23.70 9.88 28.36
C LYS A 391 23.91 10.01 26.85
N LEU A 392 23.26 10.97 26.21
CA LEU A 392 23.46 11.26 24.79
C LEU A 392 24.91 11.65 24.52
N ALA A 393 25.46 12.59 25.29
CA ALA A 393 26.86 12.99 25.14
C ALA A 393 27.81 11.80 25.36
N SER A 394 27.54 10.95 26.35
CA SER A 394 28.33 9.74 26.62
C SER A 394 28.31 8.77 25.44
N PHE A 395 27.13 8.52 24.84
CA PHE A 395 27.00 7.69 23.64
C PHE A 395 27.77 8.28 22.44
N LEU A 396 27.61 9.57 22.18
CA LEU A 396 28.26 10.24 21.06
C LEU A 396 29.78 10.25 21.21
N TYR A 397 30.32 10.54 22.40
CA TYR A 397 31.77 10.53 22.63
C TYR A 397 32.36 9.13 22.58
N ALA A 398 31.72 8.14 23.21
CA ALA A 398 32.20 6.77 23.18
C ALA A 398 32.20 6.19 21.75
N GLY A 399 31.22 6.58 20.93
CA GLY A 399 31.08 6.12 19.55
C GLY A 399 31.76 7.00 18.49
N GLN A 400 32.28 8.18 18.84
CA GLN A 400 32.61 9.24 17.87
C GLN A 400 33.48 8.74 16.71
N ALA A 401 34.60 8.08 17.01
CA ALA A 401 35.53 7.60 15.99
C ALA A 401 34.87 6.57 15.05
N ARG A 402 34.04 5.66 15.58
CA ARG A 402 33.32 4.65 14.78
C ARG A 402 32.23 5.29 13.93
N LEU A 403 31.42 6.18 14.52
CA LEU A 403 30.33 6.88 13.84
C LEU A 403 30.86 7.74 12.69
N ALA A 404 31.94 8.50 12.93
CA ALA A 404 32.59 9.33 11.92
C ALA A 404 33.24 8.50 10.81
N ARG A 405 34.00 7.45 11.16
CA ARG A 405 34.62 6.55 10.18
C ARG A 405 33.59 5.92 9.24
N ARG A 406 32.44 5.49 9.77
CA ARG A 406 31.33 4.96 8.98
C ARG A 406 30.76 6.00 8.01
N ALA A 407 30.54 7.23 8.48
CA ALA A 407 30.10 8.33 7.62
C ALA A 407 31.13 8.61 6.50
N ASP A 408 32.42 8.66 6.86
CA ASP A 408 33.52 8.90 5.94
C ASP A 408 33.62 7.82 4.85
N ALA A 409 33.53 6.54 5.23
CA ALA A 409 33.60 5.43 4.28
C ALA A 409 32.54 5.53 3.16
N ILE A 410 31.36 6.04 3.51
CA ILE A 410 30.29 6.27 2.54
C ILE A 410 30.56 7.50 1.68
N ARG A 411 31.05 8.60 2.28
CA ARG A 411 31.42 9.82 1.55
C ARG A 411 32.52 9.57 0.52
N THR A 412 33.56 8.84 0.90
CA THR A 412 34.70 8.51 0.03
C THR A 412 34.44 7.36 -0.93
N ARG A 413 33.22 6.78 -0.91
CA ARG A 413 32.83 5.62 -1.72
C ARG A 413 33.79 4.45 -1.58
N THR A 414 34.25 4.20 -0.35
CA THR A 414 35.17 3.11 -0.06
C THR A 414 34.49 1.77 -0.35
N LEU A 415 35.06 1.00 -1.28
CA LEU A 415 34.50 -0.28 -1.73
C LEU A 415 34.72 -1.43 -0.73
N SER A 416 35.64 -1.25 0.22
CA SER A 416 35.95 -2.23 1.26
C SER A 416 36.01 -1.53 2.62
N PRO A 417 34.92 -1.57 3.41
CA PRO A 417 34.93 -1.00 4.76
C PRO A 417 35.90 -1.77 5.65
N ASP A 418 36.29 -1.18 6.79
CA ASP A 418 36.98 -1.92 7.84
C ASP A 418 36.20 -3.20 8.19
N THR A 419 36.90 -4.30 8.45
CA THR A 419 36.29 -5.60 8.79
C THR A 419 35.26 -5.51 9.91
N GLN A 420 35.48 -4.64 10.91
CA GLN A 420 34.56 -4.40 12.03
C GLN A 420 33.25 -3.67 11.67
N ASP A 421 33.15 -3.14 10.45
CA ASP A 421 32.00 -2.39 9.94
C ASP A 421 31.37 -3.04 8.68
N GLY A 422 31.82 -4.24 8.29
CA GLY A 422 31.35 -4.96 7.10
C GLY A 422 29.83 -5.19 7.09
N ASP A 423 29.27 -5.77 8.16
CA ASP A 423 27.84 -6.08 8.25
C ASP A 423 26.98 -4.81 8.19
N TRP A 424 27.42 -3.75 8.87
CA TRP A 424 26.77 -2.45 8.81
C TRP A 424 26.82 -1.85 7.41
N HIS A 425 27.97 -1.87 6.75
CA HIS A 425 28.13 -1.30 5.42
C HIS A 425 27.27 -2.04 4.39
N SER A 426 27.24 -3.38 4.44
CA SER A 426 26.43 -4.20 3.55
C SER A 426 24.94 -3.86 3.67
N THR A 427 24.41 -3.83 4.89
CA THR A 427 23.00 -3.50 5.16
C THR A 427 22.68 -2.04 4.79
N TYR A 428 23.60 -1.11 5.07
CA TYR A 428 23.47 0.29 4.69
C TYR A 428 23.38 0.47 3.16
N ILE A 429 24.29 -0.13 2.39
CA ILE A 429 24.30 0.00 0.92
C ILE A 429 23.01 -0.58 0.32
N GLN A 430 22.56 -1.73 0.81
CA GLN A 430 21.30 -2.34 0.38
C GLN A 430 20.11 -1.40 0.60
N VAL A 431 19.93 -0.89 1.83
CA VAL A 431 18.80 -0.02 2.16
C VAL A 431 18.92 1.36 1.50
N ARG A 432 20.12 1.93 1.42
CA ARG A 432 20.37 3.19 0.71
C ARG A 432 20.03 3.07 -0.77
N GLY A 433 20.38 1.96 -1.41
CA GLY A 433 20.05 1.68 -2.82
C GLY A 433 18.55 1.67 -3.03
N LEU A 434 17.83 0.90 -2.21
CA LEU A 434 16.36 0.86 -2.18
C LEU A 434 15.77 2.27 -2.01
N MET A 435 16.19 3.00 -0.97
CA MET A 435 15.66 4.31 -0.62
C MET A 435 16.00 5.41 -1.63
N SER A 436 17.20 5.39 -2.21
CA SER A 436 17.63 6.32 -3.26
C SER A 436 16.82 6.12 -4.53
N GLY A 437 16.49 4.86 -4.79
CA GLY A 437 15.55 4.46 -5.79
C GLY A 437 14.15 5.04 -5.60
N ILE A 438 13.60 4.82 -4.41
CA ILE A 438 12.30 5.33 -3.95
C ILE A 438 12.24 6.87 -4.10
N LEU A 439 13.17 7.61 -3.50
CA LEU A 439 13.19 9.07 -3.51
C LEU A 439 13.38 9.70 -4.89
N ALA A 440 14.06 9.03 -5.81
CA ALA A 440 14.28 9.54 -7.16
C ALA A 440 13.01 9.48 -8.03
N GLY A 441 11.90 8.92 -7.53
CA GLY A 441 10.69 8.70 -8.31
C GLY A 441 10.93 7.83 -9.53
N ARG A 442 12.08 7.15 -9.58
CA ARG A 442 12.30 6.03 -10.50
C ARG A 442 11.27 5.01 -10.05
N GLY A 443 10.35 4.66 -10.94
CA GLY A 443 9.44 3.55 -10.70
C GLY A 443 10.27 2.28 -10.60
N LEU A 444 10.87 2.05 -9.44
CA LEU A 444 11.53 0.81 -9.15
C LEU A 444 10.43 -0.15 -8.82
N LEU A 445 10.16 -0.99 -9.81
CA LEU A 445 9.72 -2.33 -9.47
C LEU A 445 10.79 -2.96 -8.59
N PRO A 446 10.39 -3.74 -7.57
CA PRO A 446 11.37 -4.41 -6.73
C PRO A 446 12.32 -5.23 -7.62
N PRO A 447 13.63 -5.26 -7.32
CA PRO A 447 14.61 -6.02 -8.10
C PRO A 447 14.24 -7.51 -8.23
N ASP A 448 13.45 -8.03 -7.28
CA ASP A 448 12.98 -9.41 -7.25
C ASP A 448 11.58 -9.59 -7.82
N LEU A 449 11.12 -8.68 -8.71
CA LEU A 449 9.81 -8.77 -9.36
C LEU A 449 9.53 -10.18 -9.89
N TRP A 450 10.56 -10.84 -10.41
CA TRP A 450 10.54 -12.18 -10.98
C TRP A 450 10.33 -13.32 -9.97
N ALA A 451 10.50 -13.08 -8.67
CA ALA A 451 10.31 -14.06 -7.60
C ALA A 451 8.90 -14.05 -7.00
N TYR A 452 8.03 -13.10 -7.39
CA TYR A 452 6.70 -12.94 -6.79
C TYR A 452 5.62 -13.75 -7.52
N PRO A 453 4.44 -14.02 -6.92
CA PRO A 453 3.33 -14.70 -7.59
C PRO A 453 2.75 -13.89 -8.76
N ASP A 454 2.25 -14.58 -9.80
CA ASP A 454 1.73 -13.94 -11.03
C ASP A 454 0.49 -13.06 -10.80
N GLY A 455 -0.34 -13.39 -9.80
CA GLY A 455 -1.52 -12.61 -9.44
C GLY A 455 -1.19 -11.20 -8.95
N ASP A 456 -0.17 -11.07 -8.10
CA ASP A 456 0.18 -9.81 -7.42
C ASP A 456 0.75 -8.77 -8.41
N ILE A 457 1.48 -9.24 -9.42
CA ILE A 457 2.09 -8.40 -10.45
C ILE A 457 1.09 -8.01 -11.52
N GLY A 458 0.20 -8.93 -11.91
CA GLY A 458 -0.95 -8.60 -12.75
C GLY A 458 -1.81 -7.51 -12.11
N GLN A 459 -2.06 -7.60 -10.79
CA GLN A 459 -2.81 -6.62 -10.04
C GLN A 459 -2.07 -5.26 -9.92
N TYR A 460 -0.77 -5.24 -9.63
CA TYR A 460 0.02 -4.01 -9.59
C TYR A 460 0.05 -3.29 -10.95
N VAL A 461 0.32 -4.02 -12.02
CA VAL A 461 0.42 -3.48 -13.38
C VAL A 461 -0.94 -3.00 -13.84
N ALA A 462 -2.02 -3.77 -13.62
CA ALA A 462 -3.38 -3.36 -13.95
C ALA A 462 -3.83 -2.12 -13.16
N LEU A 463 -3.57 -2.04 -11.86
CA LEU A 463 -3.92 -0.87 -11.05
C LEU A 463 -3.21 0.41 -11.51
N ASN A 464 -1.95 0.31 -11.91
CA ASN A 464 -1.17 1.47 -12.33
C ASN A 464 -1.43 1.84 -13.80
N LEU A 465 -1.68 0.87 -14.68
CA LEU A 465 -2.04 1.13 -16.08
C LEU A 465 -3.50 1.61 -16.22
N LEU A 466 -4.43 1.05 -15.42
CA LEU A 466 -5.87 1.06 -15.68
C LEU A 466 -6.72 1.63 -14.55
N ASN A 467 -6.13 1.98 -13.41
CA ASN A 467 -6.82 2.53 -12.24
C ASN A 467 -7.92 1.62 -11.63
N THR A 468 -7.93 0.32 -11.97
CA THR A 468 -8.84 -0.69 -11.43
C THR A 468 -8.08 -1.99 -11.14
N PRO A 469 -8.40 -2.71 -10.04
CA PRO A 469 -7.94 -4.08 -9.89
C PRO A 469 -8.60 -4.93 -10.97
N VAL A 470 -7.81 -5.72 -11.66
CA VAL A 470 -8.28 -6.60 -12.72
C VAL A 470 -8.01 -8.03 -12.30
N SER A 471 -9.07 -8.81 -12.19
CA SER A 471 -9.04 -10.23 -11.83
C SER A 471 -9.04 -11.16 -13.05
N ASP A 472 -9.26 -10.63 -14.26
CA ASP A 472 -9.38 -11.43 -15.48
C ASP A 472 -9.03 -10.67 -16.77
N PRO A 473 -8.62 -11.37 -17.85
CA PRO A 473 -8.22 -10.77 -19.12
C PRO A 473 -9.28 -9.91 -19.83
N ALA A 474 -10.58 -10.19 -19.65
CA ALA A 474 -11.66 -9.45 -20.33
C ALA A 474 -11.94 -8.11 -19.63
N THR A 475 -11.73 -8.04 -18.32
CA THR A 475 -11.77 -6.81 -17.53
C THR A 475 -10.53 -5.95 -17.81
N PHE A 476 -9.36 -6.58 -18.04
CA PHE A 476 -8.14 -5.89 -18.49
C PHE A 476 -8.36 -5.16 -19.83
N ALA A 477 -8.90 -5.87 -20.83
CA ALA A 477 -9.16 -5.34 -22.17
C ALA A 477 -10.15 -4.15 -22.16
N ARG A 478 -11.21 -4.23 -21.35
CA ARG A 478 -12.19 -3.13 -21.21
C ARG A 478 -11.63 -1.90 -20.51
N ALA A 479 -10.79 -2.09 -19.50
CA ALA A 479 -10.19 -0.96 -18.79
C ALA A 479 -9.03 -0.31 -19.59
N LEU A 480 -8.30 -1.08 -20.41
CA LEU A 480 -7.36 -0.55 -21.42
C LEU A 480 -8.05 0.39 -22.42
N GLN A 481 -9.32 0.13 -22.74
CA GLN A 481 -10.12 0.99 -23.61
C GLN A 481 -10.56 2.31 -22.97
N GLN A 482 -10.51 2.42 -21.63
CA GLN A 482 -11.01 3.58 -20.88
C GLN A 482 -9.92 4.58 -20.46
N GLY A 483 -8.63 4.19 -20.59
CA GLY A 483 -7.47 5.05 -20.36
C GLY A 483 -7.15 5.35 -18.89
N GLY A 484 -5.87 5.21 -18.51
CA GLY A 484 -5.35 5.57 -17.18
C GLY A 484 -4.82 7.02 -17.08
N PRO A 485 -4.32 7.45 -15.91
CA PRO A 485 -3.77 8.80 -15.66
C PRO A 485 -2.23 8.91 -15.79
N LEU A 486 -1.49 7.81 -15.97
CA LEU A 486 -0.02 7.85 -16.04
C LEU A 486 0.50 8.52 -17.33
N PRO A 487 1.67 9.17 -17.31
CA PRO A 487 2.39 9.55 -18.53
C PRO A 487 2.70 8.32 -19.41
N ALA A 488 2.70 8.50 -20.73
CA ALA A 488 2.90 7.43 -21.71
C ALA A 488 4.19 6.61 -21.49
N THR A 489 5.27 7.27 -21.07
CA THR A 489 6.56 6.64 -20.75
C THR A 489 6.46 5.63 -19.63
N ARG A 490 5.69 5.93 -18.57
CA ARG A 490 5.47 5.03 -17.43
C ARG A 490 4.56 3.86 -17.80
N ARG A 491 3.56 4.08 -18.68
CA ARG A 491 2.69 3.00 -19.18
C ARG A 491 3.45 2.01 -20.04
N LEU A 492 4.29 2.52 -20.95
CA LEU A 492 5.10 1.69 -21.83
C LEU A 492 6.07 0.80 -21.05
N GLY A 493 6.70 1.33 -20.00
CA GLY A 493 7.58 0.55 -19.11
C GLY A 493 6.86 -0.62 -18.42
N LEU A 494 5.67 -0.36 -17.85
CA LEU A 494 4.87 -1.37 -17.17
C LEU A 494 4.33 -2.46 -18.13
N LEU A 495 3.90 -2.08 -19.33
CA LEU A 495 3.43 -3.03 -20.35
C LEU A 495 4.55 -3.97 -20.83
N ARG A 496 5.77 -3.44 -21.03
CA ARG A 496 6.96 -4.24 -21.37
C ARG A 496 7.26 -5.31 -20.33
N GLN A 497 7.18 -4.94 -19.06
CA GLN A 497 7.49 -5.85 -17.95
C GLN A 497 6.43 -6.94 -17.78
N LEU A 498 5.16 -6.64 -18.05
CA LEU A 498 4.08 -7.62 -18.06
C LEU A 498 4.29 -8.67 -19.16
N LEU A 499 4.63 -8.23 -20.38
CA LEU A 499 4.81 -9.13 -21.53
C LEU A 499 6.05 -10.02 -21.41
N ALA A 500 7.18 -9.45 -20.98
CA ALA A 500 8.40 -10.22 -20.74
C ALA A 500 8.15 -11.40 -19.77
N ARG A 501 7.28 -11.16 -18.77
CA ARG A 501 6.84 -12.16 -17.79
C ARG A 501 5.83 -13.16 -18.31
N ALA A 502 4.77 -12.70 -18.99
CA ALA A 502 3.78 -13.58 -19.60
C ALA A 502 4.41 -14.57 -20.60
N CYS A 503 5.51 -14.17 -21.24
CA CYS A 503 6.26 -14.99 -22.20
C CYS A 503 7.42 -15.80 -21.57
N ALA A 504 7.59 -15.79 -20.24
CA ALA A 504 8.67 -16.49 -19.52
C ALA A 504 10.09 -16.19 -20.07
N THR A 505 10.31 -14.96 -20.55
CA THR A 505 11.61 -14.56 -21.09
C THR A 505 12.54 -14.24 -19.92
N PRO A 506 13.78 -14.77 -19.86
CA PRO A 506 14.71 -14.43 -18.79
C PRO A 506 14.89 -12.91 -18.73
N GLY A 507 14.55 -12.34 -17.57
CA GLY A 507 14.64 -10.90 -17.32
C GLY A 507 16.08 -10.43 -17.19
N ASP A 508 16.88 -10.55 -18.24
CA ASP A 508 18.02 -9.67 -18.37
C ASP A 508 17.47 -8.35 -18.87
N THR A 509 17.17 -7.44 -17.95
CA THR A 509 17.12 -6.00 -18.17
C THR A 509 16.68 -5.27 -16.91
N GLY A 510 17.68 -4.85 -16.13
CA GLY A 510 17.55 -3.63 -15.34
C GLY A 510 17.35 -2.46 -16.29
N HIS A 511 16.13 -2.20 -16.72
CA HIS A 511 15.85 -1.09 -17.63
C HIS A 511 15.81 0.24 -16.88
N HIS A 512 16.87 1.02 -17.01
CA HIS A 512 16.86 2.41 -16.60
C HIS A 512 15.92 3.23 -17.51
N ILE A 513 15.34 4.33 -17.02
CA ILE A 513 14.52 5.27 -17.82
C ILE A 513 15.26 5.74 -19.10
N SER A 514 16.60 5.71 -19.09
CA SER A 514 17.45 5.96 -20.26
C SER A 514 17.20 5.00 -21.42
N ASP A 515 16.77 3.77 -21.16
CA ASP A 515 16.55 2.73 -22.18
C ASP A 515 15.22 2.94 -22.92
N LEU A 516 14.35 3.83 -22.41
CA LEU A 516 13.15 4.31 -23.11
C LEU A 516 13.49 5.31 -24.23
N ALA A 517 14.74 5.75 -24.34
CA ALA A 517 15.20 6.59 -25.43
C ALA A 517 15.54 5.79 -26.70
N LEU A 518 15.68 4.46 -26.58
CA LEU A 518 15.95 3.58 -27.70
C LEU A 518 14.63 3.08 -28.33
N PRO A 519 14.55 2.98 -29.68
CA PRO A 519 13.41 2.39 -30.34
C PRO A 519 13.18 0.94 -29.87
N VAL A 520 11.93 0.60 -29.56
CA VAL A 520 11.55 -0.75 -29.16
C VAL A 520 11.35 -1.61 -30.39
N THR A 521 12.07 -2.73 -30.44
CA THR A 521 12.08 -3.67 -31.57
C THR A 521 11.21 -4.92 -31.35
N ASP A 522 10.61 -5.07 -30.16
CA ASP A 522 9.78 -6.24 -29.79
C ASP A 522 8.39 -6.21 -30.46
N PRO A 523 8.09 -7.14 -31.39
CA PRO A 523 6.79 -7.18 -32.08
C PRO A 523 5.60 -7.47 -31.15
N ALA A 524 5.79 -8.24 -30.07
CA ALA A 524 4.70 -8.60 -29.17
C ALA A 524 4.18 -7.37 -28.41
N LEU A 525 5.11 -6.49 -27.99
CA LEU A 525 4.77 -5.21 -27.37
C LEU A 525 4.02 -4.29 -28.34
N TRP A 526 4.48 -4.20 -29.58
CA TRP A 526 3.85 -3.37 -30.61
C TRP A 526 2.44 -3.85 -30.96
N THR A 527 2.21 -5.16 -31.02
CA THR A 527 0.88 -5.74 -31.17
C THR A 527 -0.06 -5.30 -30.04
N ALA A 528 0.37 -5.43 -28.78
CA ALA A 528 -0.44 -5.01 -27.63
C ALA A 528 -0.71 -3.49 -27.63
N LEU A 529 0.30 -2.68 -28.01
CA LEU A 529 0.22 -1.22 -28.06
C LEU A 529 -0.79 -0.75 -29.13
N LEU A 530 -0.78 -1.37 -30.31
CA LEU A 530 -1.67 -1.02 -31.42
C LEU A 530 -3.13 -1.41 -31.17
N CYS A 531 -3.39 -2.33 -30.23
CA CYS A 531 -4.75 -2.66 -29.78
C CYS A 531 -5.35 -1.65 -28.78
N LEU A 532 -4.58 -0.67 -28.31
CA LEU A 532 -5.07 0.37 -27.40
C LEU A 532 -5.82 1.47 -28.17
N PRO A 533 -6.75 2.19 -27.52
CA PRO A 533 -7.38 3.36 -28.14
C PRO A 533 -6.33 4.39 -28.57
N SER A 534 -6.57 5.09 -29.68
CA SER A 534 -5.59 5.99 -30.31
C SER A 534 -5.08 7.11 -29.41
N ASP A 535 -5.86 7.54 -28.42
CA ASP A 535 -5.47 8.55 -27.42
C ASP A 535 -4.42 8.04 -26.42
N THR A 536 -4.35 6.74 -26.22
CA THR A 536 -3.40 6.04 -25.35
C THR A 536 -2.25 5.43 -26.16
N ALA A 537 -2.58 4.78 -27.28
CA ALA A 537 -1.63 4.11 -28.15
C ALA A 537 -0.62 5.08 -28.75
N LEU A 538 -1.07 6.20 -29.32
CA LEU A 538 -0.16 7.09 -30.06
C LEU A 538 0.92 7.73 -29.18
N PRO A 539 0.62 8.31 -28.00
CA PRO A 539 1.67 8.81 -27.10
C PRO A 539 2.66 7.73 -26.69
N MET A 540 2.20 6.50 -26.46
CA MET A 540 3.05 5.36 -26.11
C MET A 540 3.93 4.92 -27.29
N ALA A 541 3.38 4.90 -28.51
CA ALA A 541 4.10 4.55 -29.72
C ALA A 541 5.20 5.54 -30.09
N LEU A 542 4.93 6.86 -29.94
CA LEU A 542 5.94 7.89 -30.15
C LEU A 542 7.11 7.69 -29.18
N GLN A 543 6.83 7.42 -27.91
CA GLN A 543 7.88 7.10 -26.93
C GLN A 543 8.59 5.78 -27.27
N ALA A 544 7.87 4.76 -27.73
CA ALA A 544 8.46 3.49 -28.16
C ALA A 544 9.38 3.63 -29.37
N LEU A 545 9.25 4.70 -30.17
CA LEU A 545 10.17 5.02 -31.27
C LEU A 545 11.25 6.04 -30.88
N GLY A 546 11.34 6.43 -29.60
CA GLY A 546 12.26 7.49 -29.15
C GLY A 546 11.87 8.90 -29.62
N GLN A 547 10.66 9.09 -30.13
CA GLN A 547 10.19 10.34 -30.73
C GLN A 547 9.70 11.32 -29.66
N ARG A 548 10.21 12.55 -29.72
CA ARG A 548 9.75 13.64 -28.86
C ARG A 548 8.91 14.62 -29.67
N THR A 549 7.67 14.79 -29.24
CA THR A 549 6.73 15.76 -29.81
C THR A 549 6.32 16.76 -28.73
N ASN A 550 6.11 18.01 -29.12
CA ASN A 550 5.52 18.99 -28.21
C ASN A 550 4.02 18.69 -28.01
N PRO A 551 3.39 19.22 -26.94
CA PRO A 551 2.01 18.90 -26.59
C PRO A 551 0.99 19.19 -27.71
N ASP A 552 1.16 20.29 -28.45
CA ASP A 552 0.23 20.70 -29.51
C ASP A 552 0.31 19.78 -30.74
N ALA A 553 1.52 19.42 -31.16
CA ALA A 553 1.74 18.46 -32.24
C ALA A 553 1.27 17.06 -31.85
N GLN A 554 1.48 16.66 -30.58
CA GLN A 554 0.98 15.39 -30.07
C GLN A 554 -0.56 15.37 -30.08
N ALA A 555 -1.24 16.43 -29.64
CA ALA A 555 -2.69 16.51 -29.68
C ALA A 555 -3.25 16.51 -31.11
N GLN A 556 -2.53 17.08 -32.08
CA GLN A 556 -2.88 17.00 -33.50
C GLN A 556 -2.73 15.57 -34.04
N LEU A 557 -1.60 14.92 -33.75
CA LEU A 557 -1.37 13.54 -34.14
C LEU A 557 -2.38 12.59 -33.50
N THR A 558 -2.75 12.80 -32.23
CA THR A 558 -3.78 12.00 -31.55
C THR A 558 -5.13 12.09 -32.25
N ARG A 559 -5.51 13.30 -32.71
CA ARG A 559 -6.73 13.50 -33.50
C ARG A 559 -6.66 12.82 -34.87
N LEU A 560 -5.49 12.77 -35.50
CA LEU A 560 -5.27 12.05 -36.75
C LEU A 560 -5.31 10.53 -36.53
N ALA A 561 -4.69 10.03 -35.47
CA ALA A 561 -4.69 8.63 -35.09
C ALA A 561 -6.09 8.11 -34.72
N ALA A 562 -6.95 8.97 -34.16
CA ALA A 562 -8.35 8.61 -33.92
C ALA A 562 -9.15 8.40 -35.23
N ARG A 563 -8.72 9.00 -36.35
CA ARG A 563 -9.39 8.90 -37.66
C ARG A 563 -8.77 7.83 -38.56
N ASN A 564 -7.44 7.74 -38.54
CA ASN A 564 -6.66 6.98 -39.51
C ASN A 564 -5.98 5.75 -38.88
N GLY A 565 -6.16 5.52 -37.58
CA GLY A 565 -5.43 4.52 -36.82
C GLY A 565 -4.04 4.97 -36.40
N THR A 566 -3.55 4.41 -35.30
CA THR A 566 -2.24 4.75 -34.70
C THR A 566 -1.07 4.42 -35.64
N GLY A 567 -1.07 3.23 -36.25
CA GLY A 567 0.02 2.77 -37.14
C GLY A 567 0.22 3.65 -38.36
N ALA A 568 -0.84 3.86 -39.15
CA ALA A 568 -0.78 4.69 -40.35
C ALA A 568 -0.41 6.16 -40.06
N THR A 569 -0.88 6.69 -38.92
CA THR A 569 -0.53 8.05 -38.48
C THR A 569 0.95 8.18 -38.15
N LEU A 570 1.55 7.16 -37.51
CA LEU A 570 2.98 7.15 -37.20
C LEU A 570 3.84 7.06 -38.46
N LEU A 571 3.49 6.18 -39.40
CA LEU A 571 4.23 6.05 -40.66
C LEU A 571 4.20 7.35 -41.44
N THR A 572 3.01 7.94 -41.62
CA THR A 572 2.85 9.23 -42.29
C THR A 572 3.67 10.34 -41.60
N TYR A 573 3.71 10.32 -40.27
CA TYR A 573 4.46 11.29 -39.47
C TYR A 573 5.99 11.14 -39.63
N LEU A 574 6.49 9.91 -39.62
CA LEU A 574 7.92 9.61 -39.78
C LEU A 574 8.39 9.89 -41.22
N ASP A 575 7.60 9.45 -42.22
CA ASP A 575 7.89 9.66 -43.63
C ASP A 575 7.91 11.14 -43.99
N GLY A 576 6.92 11.90 -43.50
CA GLY A 576 6.86 13.36 -43.71
C GLY A 576 8.04 14.13 -43.12
N ARG A 577 8.80 13.51 -42.19
CA ARG A 577 10.01 14.07 -41.58
C ARG A 577 11.30 13.47 -42.13
N GLY A 578 11.22 12.45 -42.97
CA GLY A 578 12.38 11.68 -43.44
C GLY A 578 13.12 10.97 -42.30
N ASP A 579 12.41 10.52 -41.27
CA ASP A 579 13.02 9.87 -40.11
C ASP A 579 13.49 8.44 -40.47
N PRO A 580 14.79 8.10 -40.31
CA PRO A 580 15.32 6.82 -40.74
C PRO A 580 15.01 5.66 -39.79
N VAL A 581 14.33 5.88 -38.66
CA VAL A 581 14.12 4.85 -37.62
C VAL A 581 13.51 3.55 -38.16
N MET A 582 12.60 3.64 -39.14
CA MET A 582 11.97 2.47 -39.76
C MET A 582 12.82 1.74 -40.80
N ASN A 583 13.92 2.35 -41.24
CA ASN A 583 14.85 1.74 -42.18
C ASN A 583 15.85 0.80 -41.48
N HIS A 584 15.85 0.76 -40.15
CA HIS A 584 16.72 -0.13 -39.40
C HIS A 584 16.26 -1.60 -39.57
N PRO A 585 17.17 -2.57 -39.81
CA PRO A 585 16.83 -3.97 -40.01
C PRO A 585 15.98 -4.56 -38.87
N ASP A 586 16.31 -4.21 -37.63
CA ASP A 586 15.60 -4.70 -36.43
C ASP A 586 14.17 -4.15 -36.30
N MET A 587 13.83 -3.09 -37.05
CA MET A 587 12.49 -2.52 -37.07
C MET A 587 11.61 -3.11 -38.18
N ALA A 588 12.12 -4.01 -39.03
CA ALA A 588 11.38 -4.56 -40.16
C ALA A 588 10.09 -5.30 -39.77
N ALA A 589 10.06 -5.94 -38.60
CA ALA A 589 8.84 -6.56 -38.06
C ALA A 589 7.82 -5.51 -37.60
N ILE A 590 8.29 -4.43 -36.97
CA ILE A 590 7.45 -3.34 -36.47
C ILE A 590 6.89 -2.52 -37.64
N HIS A 591 7.72 -2.24 -38.65
CA HIS A 591 7.32 -1.54 -39.85
C HIS A 591 6.16 -2.28 -40.56
N ARG A 592 6.23 -3.61 -40.66
CA ARG A 592 5.12 -4.44 -41.17
C ARG A 592 3.87 -4.35 -40.30
N LEU A 593 4.01 -4.37 -38.97
CA LEU A 593 2.88 -4.21 -38.03
C LEU A 593 2.21 -2.83 -38.15
N LEU A 594 2.97 -1.76 -38.40
CA LEU A 594 2.39 -0.43 -38.57
C LEU A 594 1.69 -0.23 -39.93
N GLN A 595 2.15 -0.94 -40.96
CA GLN A 595 1.58 -0.89 -42.32
C GLN A 595 0.24 -1.62 -42.44
N ASP A 596 0.00 -2.61 -41.58
CA ASP A 596 -1.23 -3.39 -41.54
C ASP A 596 -1.90 -3.30 -40.14
N PRO A 597 -2.53 -2.16 -39.80
CA PRO A 597 -3.13 -1.94 -38.47
C PRO A 597 -4.40 -2.75 -38.22
N ASP A 598 -4.98 -3.39 -39.23
CA ASP A 598 -6.09 -4.36 -39.10
C ASP A 598 -5.56 -5.80 -38.90
N GLY A 599 -4.28 -6.04 -39.19
CA GLY A 599 -3.56 -7.30 -39.01
C GLY A 599 -3.26 -7.74 -37.58
N PRO A 600 -3.05 -6.88 -36.55
CA PRO A 600 -2.87 -7.30 -35.17
C PRO A 600 -4.25 -7.53 -34.54
N ARG A 601 -5.08 -8.40 -35.13
CA ARG A 601 -6.03 -9.14 -34.31
C ARG A 601 -5.17 -10.10 -33.51
N LEU A 602 -5.18 -9.97 -32.17
CA LEU A 602 -4.76 -11.04 -31.26
C LEU A 602 -5.10 -12.37 -31.91
N THR A 603 -4.10 -13.18 -32.25
CA THR A 603 -4.30 -14.35 -33.08
C THR A 603 -5.37 -15.20 -32.42
N LEU A 604 -6.48 -15.30 -33.15
CA LEU A 604 -7.59 -16.19 -32.93
C LEU A 604 -7.03 -17.59 -32.65
N LEU A 605 -7.62 -18.24 -31.64
CA LEU A 605 -7.43 -19.65 -31.27
C LEU A 605 -7.02 -20.48 -32.51
N PRO A 606 -5.87 -21.20 -32.53
CA PRO A 606 -5.45 -21.94 -33.71
C PRO A 606 -6.58 -22.89 -34.16
N PRO A 607 -6.89 -22.94 -35.47
CA PRO A 607 -8.04 -23.67 -35.98
C PRO A 607 -7.95 -25.15 -35.60
N LEU A 608 -9.07 -25.69 -35.17
CA LEU A 608 -9.14 -27.08 -34.72
C LEU A 608 -9.04 -28.07 -35.88
N ALA A 609 -8.41 -29.22 -35.64
CA ALA A 609 -8.38 -30.33 -36.57
C ALA A 609 -9.81 -30.88 -36.83
N PRO A 610 -10.06 -31.54 -37.98
CA PRO A 610 -11.34 -32.20 -38.25
C PRO A 610 -11.72 -33.19 -37.14
N GLU A 611 -13.01 -33.25 -36.79
CA GLU A 611 -13.56 -34.14 -35.75
C GLU A 611 -12.98 -33.93 -34.34
N ALA A 612 -12.46 -32.74 -34.06
CA ALA A 612 -11.88 -32.39 -32.76
C ALA A 612 -12.89 -32.50 -31.60
N ASP A 613 -12.45 -33.15 -30.52
CA ASP A 613 -13.15 -33.18 -29.23
C ASP A 613 -12.66 -32.03 -28.34
N LEU A 614 -13.55 -31.06 -28.13
CA LEU A 614 -13.26 -29.82 -27.41
C LEU A 614 -12.92 -30.08 -25.93
N VAL A 615 -13.46 -31.15 -25.34
CA VAL A 615 -13.17 -31.52 -23.94
C VAL A 615 -11.73 -32.02 -23.82
N GLN A 616 -11.26 -32.83 -24.78
CA GLN A 616 -9.88 -33.34 -24.79
C GLN A 616 -8.86 -32.23 -25.08
N ILE A 617 -9.22 -31.25 -25.90
CA ILE A 617 -8.36 -30.10 -26.18
C ILE A 617 -8.22 -29.23 -24.93
N ALA A 618 -9.33 -28.95 -24.24
CA ALA A 618 -9.32 -28.16 -23.01
C ALA A 618 -8.50 -28.81 -21.88
N ALA A 619 -8.37 -30.14 -21.86
CA ALA A 619 -7.54 -30.86 -20.89
C ALA A 619 -6.01 -30.74 -21.13
N LYS A 620 -5.56 -30.17 -22.26
CA LYS A 620 -4.12 -30.03 -22.57
C LYS A 620 -3.55 -28.70 -22.06
N PRO A 621 -2.48 -28.69 -21.24
CA PRO A 621 -1.97 -27.49 -20.54
C PRO A 621 -1.40 -26.37 -21.43
N GLN A 622 -1.35 -26.55 -22.75
CA GLN A 622 -0.85 -25.57 -23.74
C GLN A 622 -1.91 -25.16 -24.77
N ALA A 623 -3.18 -25.54 -24.58
CA ALA A 623 -4.22 -25.33 -25.58
C ALA A 623 -4.69 -23.86 -25.63
N GLN A 624 -4.03 -23.04 -26.43
CA GLN A 624 -4.49 -21.69 -26.81
C GLN A 624 -5.68 -21.73 -27.79
N ALA A 625 -6.34 -22.88 -27.99
CA ALA A 625 -7.33 -23.15 -29.04
C ALA A 625 -8.80 -23.04 -28.60
N LEU A 626 -9.07 -22.83 -27.31
CA LEU A 626 -10.42 -22.67 -26.76
C LEU A 626 -10.50 -21.50 -25.79
N GLN A 627 -11.62 -20.77 -25.79
CA GLN A 627 -11.98 -19.83 -24.73
C GLN A 627 -13.18 -20.39 -23.96
N LEU A 628 -13.00 -20.62 -22.66
CA LEU A 628 -14.02 -21.16 -21.75
C LEU A 628 -14.45 -20.08 -20.75
N SER A 629 -15.76 -19.91 -20.58
CA SER A 629 -16.35 -19.04 -19.56
C SER A 629 -17.44 -19.82 -18.82
N GLY A 630 -17.45 -19.74 -17.49
CA GLY A 630 -18.42 -20.45 -16.65
C GLY A 630 -18.15 -21.96 -16.52
N PHE A 631 -16.88 -22.39 -16.65
CA PHE A 631 -16.44 -23.78 -16.47
C PHE A 631 -15.40 -23.89 -15.35
N HIS A 632 -15.36 -25.04 -14.69
CA HIS A 632 -14.26 -25.45 -13.81
C HIS A 632 -13.05 -25.93 -14.63
N PRO A 633 -11.85 -26.01 -14.00
CA PRO A 633 -10.73 -26.70 -14.61
C PRO A 633 -11.08 -28.15 -14.99
N PRO A 634 -10.57 -28.68 -16.12
CA PRO A 634 -10.79 -30.06 -16.53
C PRO A 634 -10.33 -31.07 -15.48
N ASP A 635 -11.09 -32.15 -15.32
CA ASP A 635 -10.74 -33.30 -14.50
C ASP A 635 -10.67 -34.59 -15.37
N PRO A 636 -10.20 -35.73 -14.83
CA PRO A 636 -10.10 -36.97 -15.60
C PRO A 636 -11.43 -37.49 -16.16
N ALA A 637 -12.58 -37.06 -15.61
CA ALA A 637 -13.91 -37.47 -16.05
C ALA A 637 -14.53 -36.52 -17.08
N GLY A 638 -14.05 -35.28 -17.20
CA GLY A 638 -14.48 -34.29 -18.16
C GLY A 638 -14.36 -32.86 -17.65
N ILE A 639 -15.23 -31.96 -18.13
CA ILE A 639 -15.26 -30.55 -17.71
C ILE A 639 -16.64 -30.21 -17.19
N TRP A 640 -16.69 -29.68 -15.96
CA TRP A 640 -17.92 -29.22 -15.33
C TRP A 640 -18.21 -27.76 -15.63
N THR A 641 -19.48 -27.41 -15.86
CA THR A 641 -19.92 -26.01 -15.78
C THR A 641 -19.93 -25.56 -14.32
N ALA A 642 -19.39 -24.36 -14.07
CA ALA A 642 -19.41 -23.69 -12.78
C ALA A 642 -20.64 -22.80 -12.58
N ASP A 643 -21.21 -22.31 -13.69
CA ASP A 643 -22.34 -21.40 -13.72
C ASP A 643 -23.56 -22.01 -14.47
N PRO A 644 -24.80 -21.58 -14.16
CA PRO A 644 -26.01 -21.99 -14.91
C PRO A 644 -25.99 -21.60 -16.39
N LYS A 645 -25.09 -20.69 -16.78
CA LYS A 645 -24.79 -20.35 -18.17
C LYS A 645 -23.28 -20.44 -18.37
N ALA A 646 -22.86 -21.32 -19.27
CA ALA A 646 -21.46 -21.51 -19.62
C ALA A 646 -21.28 -21.36 -21.13
N THR A 647 -20.18 -20.76 -21.56
CA THR A 647 -19.91 -20.46 -22.96
C THR A 647 -18.54 -20.96 -23.38
N LEU A 648 -18.50 -21.71 -24.48
CA LEU A 648 -17.28 -22.13 -25.15
C LEU A 648 -17.14 -21.41 -26.50
N ARG A 649 -15.95 -20.88 -26.79
CA ARG A 649 -15.63 -20.26 -28.07
C ARG A 649 -14.43 -20.93 -28.73
N THR A 650 -14.52 -21.12 -30.03
CA THR A 650 -13.46 -21.72 -30.87
C THR A 650 -13.50 -21.19 -32.31
N VAL A 651 -12.46 -21.46 -33.08
CA VAL A 651 -12.33 -21.08 -34.49
C VAL A 651 -12.17 -22.34 -35.34
N ILE A 652 -12.95 -22.41 -36.42
CA ILE A 652 -12.96 -23.51 -37.37
C ILE A 652 -12.15 -23.10 -38.60
N ALA A 653 -11.41 -24.04 -39.19
CA ALA A 653 -10.71 -23.82 -40.45
C ALA A 653 -11.71 -23.71 -41.62
N ALA A 654 -11.53 -22.72 -42.51
CA ALA A 654 -12.48 -22.45 -43.59
C ALA A 654 -12.62 -23.61 -44.60
N ASP A 655 -11.59 -24.45 -44.72
CA ASP A 655 -11.52 -25.66 -45.56
C ASP A 655 -12.21 -26.89 -44.93
N HIS A 656 -12.62 -26.80 -43.66
CA HIS A 656 -13.29 -27.87 -42.92
C HIS A 656 -14.59 -27.38 -42.28
N PRO A 657 -15.67 -27.21 -43.08
CA PRO A 657 -16.94 -26.73 -42.56
C PRO A 657 -17.52 -27.72 -41.53
N VAL A 658 -17.96 -27.20 -40.39
CA VAL A 658 -18.66 -27.99 -39.38
C VAL A 658 -20.14 -27.96 -39.68
N THR A 659 -20.72 -29.14 -39.87
CA THR A 659 -22.15 -29.31 -40.19
C THR A 659 -22.91 -29.99 -39.06
N ARG A 660 -22.21 -30.40 -37.99
CA ARG A 660 -22.82 -31.08 -36.86
C ARG A 660 -22.01 -30.87 -35.58
N LEU A 661 -22.71 -30.70 -34.47
CA LEU A 661 -22.15 -30.74 -33.12
C LEU A 661 -22.73 -31.96 -32.40
N SER A 662 -21.88 -32.84 -31.90
CA SER A 662 -22.28 -33.94 -31.03
C SER A 662 -21.68 -33.77 -29.64
N GLY A 663 -22.36 -34.26 -28.61
CA GLY A 663 -21.84 -34.20 -27.27
C GLY A 663 -22.36 -35.33 -26.39
N ALA A 664 -21.57 -35.68 -25.38
CA ALA A 664 -21.94 -36.62 -24.33
C ALA A 664 -21.74 -35.92 -22.99
N ALA A 665 -22.80 -35.88 -22.18
CA ALA A 665 -22.77 -35.16 -20.92
C ALA A 665 -23.54 -35.87 -19.81
N SER A 666 -23.37 -35.37 -18.59
CA SER A 666 -24.20 -35.76 -17.45
C SER A 666 -24.50 -34.60 -16.54
N LEU A 667 -25.67 -34.66 -15.92
CA LEU A 667 -26.00 -33.81 -14.79
C LEU A 667 -25.48 -34.42 -13.49
N LEU A 668 -25.35 -33.59 -12.46
CA LEU A 668 -25.15 -34.09 -11.10
C LEU A 668 -26.41 -34.86 -10.67
N GLU A 669 -26.27 -36.16 -10.40
CA GLU A 669 -27.38 -37.05 -10.02
C GLU A 669 -28.15 -36.52 -8.80
N ALA A 670 -27.43 -36.01 -7.80
CA ALA A 670 -28.00 -35.40 -6.61
C ALA A 670 -28.85 -34.15 -6.89
N ALA A 671 -28.49 -33.37 -7.93
CA ALA A 671 -29.29 -32.23 -8.37
C ALA A 671 -30.55 -32.67 -9.10
N LEU A 672 -30.43 -33.71 -9.94
CA LEU A 672 -31.56 -34.29 -10.67
C LEU A 672 -32.55 -34.99 -9.72
N ALA A 673 -32.11 -35.47 -8.56
CA ALA A 673 -33.00 -35.99 -7.51
C ALA A 673 -33.89 -34.91 -6.88
N GLN A 674 -33.52 -33.63 -6.94
CA GLN A 674 -34.29 -32.54 -6.35
C GLN A 674 -35.34 -31.95 -7.29
N ALA A 675 -35.02 -31.81 -8.58
CA ALA A 675 -35.92 -31.27 -9.58
C ALA A 675 -35.50 -31.69 -11.00
N ALA A 676 -36.47 -31.72 -11.91
CA ALA A 676 -36.19 -31.87 -13.34
C ALA A 676 -35.27 -30.73 -13.82
N GLN A 677 -34.35 -31.06 -14.72
CA GLN A 677 -33.37 -30.11 -15.25
C GLN A 677 -33.51 -30.03 -16.76
N THR A 678 -33.69 -28.82 -17.28
CA THR A 678 -33.72 -28.56 -18.72
C THR A 678 -32.37 -28.03 -19.17
N VAL A 679 -31.68 -28.80 -20.00
CA VAL A 679 -30.42 -28.38 -20.62
C VAL A 679 -30.74 -27.80 -21.99
N THR A 680 -30.10 -26.68 -22.32
CA THR A 680 -30.12 -26.08 -23.66
C THR A 680 -28.69 -25.91 -24.15
N VAL A 681 -28.44 -26.34 -25.37
CA VAL A 681 -27.18 -26.14 -26.09
C VAL A 681 -27.50 -25.30 -27.33
N GLU A 682 -26.98 -24.09 -27.39
CA GLU A 682 -27.11 -23.21 -28.56
C GLU A 682 -25.75 -22.98 -29.18
N THR A 683 -25.62 -23.25 -30.47
CA THR A 683 -24.38 -23.03 -31.21
C THR A 683 -24.60 -21.94 -32.24
N THR A 684 -23.77 -20.90 -32.22
CA THR A 684 -23.86 -19.75 -33.12
C THR A 684 -22.54 -19.55 -33.85
N GLU A 685 -22.58 -19.39 -35.17
CA GLU A 685 -21.46 -18.85 -35.92
C GLU A 685 -21.46 -17.33 -35.80
N GLU A 686 -20.45 -16.77 -35.15
CA GLU A 686 -20.44 -15.35 -34.75
C GLU A 686 -20.35 -14.40 -35.96
N THR A 687 -19.81 -14.86 -37.09
CA THR A 687 -19.68 -14.05 -38.32
C THR A 687 -21.00 -13.90 -39.08
N THR A 688 -21.78 -14.97 -39.19
CA THR A 688 -23.05 -14.97 -39.93
C THR A 688 -24.26 -14.76 -39.03
N GLY A 689 -24.09 -14.95 -37.72
CA GLY A 689 -25.17 -14.92 -36.73
C GLY A 689 -26.11 -16.13 -36.82
N ARG A 690 -25.84 -17.10 -37.69
CA ARG A 690 -26.64 -18.32 -37.81
C ARG A 690 -26.45 -19.16 -36.56
N SER A 691 -27.55 -19.62 -35.98
CA SER A 691 -27.51 -20.50 -34.81
C SER A 691 -28.37 -21.74 -34.99
N ALA A 692 -28.04 -22.77 -34.21
CA ALA A 692 -28.84 -23.97 -34.04
C ALA A 692 -28.95 -24.24 -32.54
N ARG A 693 -30.11 -24.75 -32.11
CA ARG A 693 -30.39 -25.01 -30.70
C ARG A 693 -30.89 -26.43 -30.50
N TRP A 694 -30.35 -27.09 -29.49
CA TRP A 694 -30.84 -28.34 -28.95
C TRP A 694 -31.27 -28.12 -27.49
N SER A 695 -32.31 -28.82 -27.06
CA SER A 695 -32.71 -28.83 -25.65
C SER A 695 -33.29 -30.18 -25.28
N ASP A 696 -32.99 -30.63 -24.06
CA ASP A 696 -33.57 -31.82 -23.46
C ASP A 696 -33.92 -31.54 -22.00
N THR A 697 -34.98 -32.16 -21.51
CA THR A 697 -35.41 -32.05 -20.11
C THR A 697 -35.32 -33.41 -19.44
N ARG A 698 -34.42 -33.52 -18.47
CA ARG A 698 -34.26 -34.72 -17.67
C ARG A 698 -35.26 -34.69 -16.51
N PRO A 699 -36.14 -35.70 -16.38
CA PRO A 699 -37.11 -35.75 -15.29
C PRO A 699 -36.40 -35.97 -13.95
N GLN A 700 -37.07 -35.56 -12.86
CA GLN A 700 -36.55 -35.74 -11.51
C GLN A 700 -36.26 -37.23 -11.23
N GLY A 701 -35.04 -37.55 -10.78
CA GLY A 701 -34.59 -38.91 -10.52
C GLY A 701 -34.41 -39.80 -11.76
N GLY A 702 -34.43 -39.22 -12.97
CA GLY A 702 -34.13 -39.94 -14.21
C GLY A 702 -32.64 -40.18 -14.42
N ASP A 703 -32.28 -40.83 -15.53
CA ASP A 703 -30.87 -41.04 -15.89
C ASP A 703 -30.17 -39.67 -16.12
N PRO A 704 -29.08 -39.36 -15.38
CA PRO A 704 -28.38 -38.08 -15.52
C PRO A 704 -27.57 -37.98 -16.81
N SER A 705 -27.27 -39.11 -17.49
CA SER A 705 -26.52 -39.13 -18.74
C SER A 705 -27.40 -38.86 -19.95
N PHE A 706 -26.85 -38.13 -20.90
CA PHE A 706 -27.48 -37.91 -22.20
C PHE A 706 -26.43 -37.57 -23.26
N ASP A 707 -26.74 -37.98 -24.48
CA ASP A 707 -25.98 -37.63 -25.68
C ASP A 707 -26.88 -36.84 -26.63
N TRP A 708 -26.29 -35.95 -27.42
CA TRP A 708 -27.03 -35.18 -28.41
C TRP A 708 -26.28 -35.07 -29.72
N VAL A 709 -27.07 -34.88 -30.78
CA VAL A 709 -26.58 -34.52 -32.11
C VAL A 709 -27.39 -33.32 -32.58
N LEU A 710 -26.68 -32.22 -32.83
CA LEU A 710 -27.24 -30.96 -33.30
C LEU A 710 -26.74 -30.69 -34.72
N PRO A 711 -27.60 -30.82 -35.75
CA PRO A 711 -27.28 -30.39 -37.11
C PRO A 711 -27.02 -28.88 -37.16
N LEU A 712 -25.93 -28.46 -37.80
CA LEU A 712 -25.52 -27.06 -37.92
C LEU A 712 -25.61 -26.58 -39.38
N PRO A 713 -26.01 -25.32 -39.62
CA PRO A 713 -26.12 -24.75 -40.96
C PRO A 713 -24.74 -24.34 -41.50
N ARG A 714 -23.86 -25.34 -41.67
CA ARG A 714 -22.51 -25.30 -42.26
C ARG A 714 -21.69 -24.09 -41.80
N PHE A 715 -20.98 -24.23 -40.69
CA PHE A 715 -20.13 -23.18 -40.11
C PHE A 715 -18.70 -23.26 -40.60
N THR A 716 -18.14 -22.12 -40.97
CA THR A 716 -16.78 -21.95 -41.52
C THR A 716 -15.98 -20.86 -40.80
N GLY A 717 -16.59 -20.17 -39.81
CA GLY A 717 -15.97 -19.13 -39.00
C GLY A 717 -15.93 -19.42 -37.49
N PRO A 718 -15.69 -18.39 -36.66
CA PRO A 718 -15.72 -18.50 -35.20
C PRO A 718 -17.08 -18.99 -34.69
N VAL A 719 -17.04 -19.95 -33.77
CA VAL A 719 -18.22 -20.59 -33.19
C VAL A 719 -18.28 -20.36 -31.69
N ARG A 720 -19.48 -19.99 -31.23
CA ARG A 720 -19.86 -19.89 -29.82
C ARG A 720 -20.86 -20.99 -29.49
N ILE A 721 -20.58 -21.78 -28.45
CA ILE A 721 -21.48 -22.80 -27.90
C ILE A 721 -21.89 -22.34 -26.51
N ASP A 722 -23.17 -22.08 -26.33
CA ASP A 722 -23.78 -21.67 -25.06
C ASP A 722 -24.54 -22.85 -24.44
N LEU A 723 -24.17 -23.19 -23.21
CA LEU A 723 -24.80 -24.21 -22.39
C LEU A 723 -25.60 -23.53 -21.29
N THR A 724 -26.87 -23.85 -21.20
CA THR A 724 -27.76 -23.29 -20.17
C THR A 724 -28.48 -24.40 -19.42
N LEU A 725 -28.53 -24.27 -18.10
CA LEU A 725 -29.31 -25.09 -17.20
C LEU A 725 -29.95 -24.21 -16.09
N PRO A 726 -30.96 -24.70 -15.35
CA PRO A 726 -31.66 -23.89 -14.35
C PRO A 726 -30.77 -23.42 -13.19
N ALA A 727 -29.91 -24.30 -12.67
CA ALA A 727 -29.01 -24.00 -11.56
C ALA A 727 -27.82 -24.98 -11.51
N CYS A 728 -26.71 -24.54 -10.91
CA CYS A 728 -25.60 -25.43 -10.52
C CYS A 728 -25.68 -25.70 -9.01
N TYR A 729 -25.30 -26.90 -8.59
CA TYR A 729 -25.39 -27.30 -7.19
C TYR A 729 -24.05 -27.82 -6.67
N SER A 730 -23.75 -27.48 -5.43
CA SER A 730 -22.56 -28.02 -4.76
C SER A 730 -22.86 -29.41 -4.18
N PRO A 731 -22.07 -30.46 -4.50
CA PRO A 731 -22.21 -31.77 -3.87
C PRO A 731 -22.14 -31.71 -2.34
N HIS A 732 -21.36 -30.78 -1.79
CA HIS A 732 -21.29 -30.49 -0.36
C HIS A 732 -22.61 -29.94 0.20
N ALA A 733 -23.20 -28.94 -0.49
CA ALA A 733 -24.49 -28.39 -0.08
C ALA A 733 -25.64 -29.40 -0.20
N LEU A 734 -25.50 -30.37 -1.10
CA LEU A 734 -26.44 -31.49 -1.28
C LEU A 734 -26.16 -32.67 -0.33
N GLY A 735 -25.10 -32.61 0.48
CA GLY A 735 -24.75 -33.66 1.46
C GLY A 735 -24.20 -34.95 0.86
N VAL A 736 -23.73 -34.95 -0.40
CA VAL A 736 -23.34 -36.15 -1.14
C VAL A 736 -21.81 -36.35 -1.19
N SER A 737 -21.03 -35.28 -1.09
CA SER A 737 -19.56 -35.32 -1.14
C SER A 737 -18.97 -34.07 -0.47
N PRO A 738 -17.74 -34.09 0.07
CA PRO A 738 -17.09 -32.88 0.57
C PRO A 738 -16.71 -31.86 -0.52
N ASP A 739 -16.90 -32.16 -1.82
CA ASP A 739 -16.60 -31.23 -2.91
C ASP A 739 -17.49 -29.96 -2.84
N PRO A 740 -16.90 -28.77 -2.59
CA PRO A 740 -17.66 -27.55 -2.43
C PRO A 740 -18.05 -26.89 -3.76
N ARG A 741 -17.50 -27.34 -4.90
CA ARG A 741 -17.69 -26.67 -6.20
C ARG A 741 -19.16 -26.68 -6.64
N PRO A 742 -19.71 -25.56 -7.14
CA PRO A 742 -21.01 -25.59 -7.80
C PRO A 742 -20.88 -26.33 -9.14
N LEU A 743 -21.55 -27.47 -9.29
CA LEU A 743 -21.48 -28.33 -10.47
C LEU A 743 -22.81 -28.30 -11.22
N GLY A 744 -22.75 -28.01 -12.51
CA GLY A 744 -23.91 -28.08 -13.42
C GLY A 744 -23.86 -29.30 -14.33
N ILE A 745 -23.39 -29.10 -15.56
CA ILE A 745 -23.25 -30.13 -16.59
C ILE A 745 -21.80 -30.60 -16.63
N LEU A 746 -21.58 -31.91 -16.54
CA LEU A 746 -20.30 -32.56 -16.87
C LEU A 746 -20.28 -32.89 -18.36
N LEU A 747 -19.43 -32.21 -19.12
CA LEU A 747 -19.14 -32.57 -20.50
C LEU A 747 -18.05 -33.63 -20.52
N ARG A 748 -18.38 -34.82 -21.04
CA ARG A 748 -17.41 -35.90 -21.28
C ARG A 748 -16.78 -35.81 -22.67
N SER A 749 -17.59 -35.43 -23.65
CA SER A 749 -17.13 -35.15 -25.01
C SER A 749 -17.98 -34.06 -25.65
N LEU A 750 -17.37 -33.26 -26.51
CA LEU A 750 -18.06 -32.28 -27.32
C LEU A 750 -17.32 -32.17 -28.66
N ARG A 751 -17.90 -32.70 -29.74
CA ARG A 751 -17.22 -32.88 -31.02
C ARG A 751 -17.84 -32.04 -32.12
N LEU A 752 -16.98 -31.35 -32.85
CA LEU A 752 -17.33 -30.66 -34.08
C LEU A 752 -17.10 -31.60 -35.26
N GLU A 753 -18.17 -31.97 -35.95
CA GLU A 753 -18.13 -32.94 -37.04
C GLU A 753 -18.38 -32.24 -38.39
N SER A 754 -17.59 -32.63 -39.38
CA SER A 754 -17.78 -32.29 -40.79
C SER A 754 -18.45 -33.46 -41.50
N ALA A 755 -19.32 -33.20 -42.47
CA ALA A 755 -19.89 -34.28 -43.29
C ALA A 755 -18.77 -34.95 -44.13
N PRO A 756 -18.80 -36.27 -44.36
CA PRO A 756 -17.88 -36.93 -45.28
C PRO A 756 -18.01 -36.33 -46.68
N ALA A 757 -16.92 -36.22 -47.43
CA ALA A 757 -16.86 -35.65 -48.78
C ALA A 757 -17.68 -36.38 -49.88
N GLN A 758 -18.58 -37.30 -49.52
CA GLN A 758 -19.48 -37.99 -50.43
C GLN A 758 -20.91 -37.45 -50.32
N LEU A 759 -21.11 -36.20 -50.75
CA LEU A 759 -22.41 -35.68 -51.20
C LEU A 759 -22.28 -34.35 -51.98
N GLU A 760 -21.14 -34.09 -52.62
CA GLU A 760 -20.99 -33.00 -53.61
C GLU A 760 -21.26 -33.46 -55.06
N ALA A 761 -21.89 -34.63 -55.24
CA ALA A 761 -22.29 -35.15 -56.55
C ALA A 761 -23.83 -35.27 -56.73
N ALA A 762 -24.64 -34.68 -55.84
CA ALA A 762 -26.10 -34.75 -55.92
C ALA A 762 -26.87 -33.44 -55.65
N GLU A 763 -26.17 -32.30 -55.57
CA GLU A 763 -26.72 -30.95 -55.81
C GLU A 763 -25.93 -30.33 -56.97
#